data_AF-A0A3M1IEH9-F1
#
_entry.id   AF-A0A3M1IEH9-F1
#
_cell.length_a   1.000
_cell.length_b   1.000
_cell.length_c   1.000
_cell.angle_alpha   90.00
_cell.angle_beta   90.00
_cell.angle_gamma   90.00
#
_symmetry.space_group_name_H-M   'P 1'
#
loop_
_entity.id
_entity.type
_entity.pdbx_description
1 polymer ?
#
loop_
_entity_poly.entity_id
_entity_poly.type
_entity_poly.pdbx_seq_one_letter_code
_entity_poly.pdbx_strand_id
1 'polypeptide(L)'
;MKGMLTKWIVFWIGIFTWSLVSCYGGKPTLPEMSRTDESSPSDTLPYDFDLSNIQAKVSGDTVTITWNSAIAADSRVSYGHVSTDDGGVYLPEKTTSHTVVIAGLEEGRYRYQVESRADNLISAVDDSLEFEIRIYPQISSQWVSVNSAGNIATFTFNTDIPVVKAEVRVLDSTVNPVDFYSSSALVVEKTYDIVSNPTTAHTLQMSIPIAGLYRYIITVVDDEGDTTIADNNGIGYPLTVSNTLPEGGIYRPILIDTSSLASGSSVNYSDSRDTSTSSSSDIDFYDPASQNESGPEFIYKFTIDSEVTVTTLSITGDAYPPDNDIHLLSSLTIDSNKHVTLYNNSSAFRADSAISTPFNLPAGTYYVVVDAFTSASNAGAYTLNLNMQPANSGTTSNPIVINVPNPLSSEPAGFYSYTDSRNTNYSSFAPNGEIDSYNGYSQDESGPEYIYQFTLNEEAVVTATLSNMPSGTDIDIHLLSDLTISSKVAQNVIGRNDKSISFTLSAGTYYLVADSYVTSGGTKKPGPYQLDVTFQSTSYTPPPASHVVQGYYTFFNGYRGDTYIQWDKLTHFIYFCMEFNSDGSVDTTHGWRTDTAVDDALANGKIVLLDACVFGGSKIATLLGSASNRQRFIDNLTSEMQARGAHGVDIDFEIPKASSKSDFVALFQELRAKLNSLGNAPDGKPYRIHMALVPIDWSGAFDMAQITPYIDYAMIMSYGIHGKNSSRAGPGNQLYSPKPPWYYPYSWEYFINHWLNKMGNQNVGKLLAGVGYYSYEFYVNSWSVPATTTASGITRTFKYTLPLVDAVTTNIGSVDASDTTNYPQPYCSGYSECIGYETTSKNPFYFRTLNGQKTQLWYDTQSSLEEKYSYIKGRNLGGIGIWALNYDKGRQETWLAIASQFFP
;
A
#
# COMPACT_ATOMS: atom_id res chain seq x y z
N MET A 1 -45.90 13.51 -18.17
CA MET A 1 -46.66 12.28 -18.52
C MET A 1 -45.73 11.30 -19.26
N LYS A 2 -46.10 10.02 -19.36
CA LYS A 2 -45.23 8.89 -19.75
C LYS A 2 -44.95 8.75 -21.26
N GLY A 3 -43.88 8.04 -21.63
CA GLY A 3 -43.61 7.43 -22.96
C GLY A 3 -42.38 8.02 -23.66
N MET A 4 -41.18 7.41 -23.61
CA MET A 4 -40.67 6.20 -24.30
C MET A 4 -40.24 6.38 -25.77
N LEU A 5 -38.95 6.09 -26.03
CA LEU A 5 -38.27 5.56 -27.25
C LEU A 5 -38.64 6.18 -28.63
N THR A 6 -37.72 6.43 -29.57
CA THR A 6 -36.77 5.45 -30.17
C THR A 6 -35.82 6.15 -31.18
N LYS A 7 -34.70 5.47 -31.53
CA LYS A 7 -33.72 5.73 -32.64
C LYS A 7 -32.73 6.89 -32.37
N TRP A 8 -31.41 6.77 -32.62
CA TRP A 8 -30.62 5.81 -33.40
C TRP A 8 -29.34 5.32 -32.66
N ILE A 9 -28.73 4.24 -33.14
CA ILE A 9 -27.46 3.63 -32.66
C ILE A 9 -26.37 3.79 -33.76
N VAL A 10 -25.09 3.66 -33.36
CA VAL A 10 -23.87 3.31 -34.16
C VAL A 10 -22.86 4.45 -34.42
N PHE A 11 -21.75 4.44 -33.64
CA PHE A 11 -20.30 4.49 -33.99
C PHE A 11 -19.79 5.33 -35.20
N TRP A 12 -18.57 5.92 -35.22
CA TRP A 12 -17.54 6.23 -34.20
C TRP A 12 -16.48 7.20 -34.83
N ILE A 13 -15.76 7.95 -33.99
CA ILE A 13 -14.41 8.57 -34.15
C ILE A 13 -13.96 9.28 -35.45
N GLY A 14 -13.31 10.43 -35.26
CA GLY A 14 -12.25 10.92 -36.15
C GLY A 14 -11.70 12.31 -35.79
N ILE A 15 -10.46 12.37 -35.26
CA ILE A 15 -9.36 13.33 -35.57
C ILE A 15 -8.22 13.07 -34.57
N PHE A 16 -7.19 12.37 -35.04
CA PHE A 16 -5.77 12.74 -34.91
C PHE A 16 -5.05 12.06 -36.08
N THR A 17 -4.16 12.77 -36.77
CA THR A 17 -3.58 12.33 -38.05
C THR A 17 -2.10 12.71 -38.17
N TRP A 18 -1.40 12.01 -39.07
CA TRP A 18 0.03 12.11 -39.43
C TRP A 18 0.96 11.43 -38.40
N SER A 19 1.91 10.56 -38.78
CA SER A 19 2.52 10.24 -40.10
C SER A 19 3.18 8.83 -40.04
N LEU A 20 3.64 8.10 -41.08
CA LEU A 20 3.83 8.24 -42.55
C LEU A 20 3.85 6.82 -43.22
N VAL A 21 3.77 6.74 -44.56
CA VAL A 21 4.34 5.73 -45.51
C VAL A 21 4.36 4.23 -45.10
N SER A 22 3.58 3.28 -45.62
CA SER A 22 3.17 2.86 -47.00
C SER A 22 4.20 2.07 -47.84
N CYS A 23 3.93 0.79 -48.15
CA CYS A 23 4.22 0.15 -49.47
C CYS A 23 3.66 -1.30 -49.61
N TYR A 24 3.32 -1.69 -50.86
CA TYR A 24 2.81 -2.99 -51.34
C TYR A 24 1.44 -3.50 -50.80
N GLY A 25 0.48 -4.02 -51.59
CA GLY A 25 0.29 -3.98 -53.07
C GLY A 25 -0.03 -5.33 -53.72
N GLY A 26 -1.32 -5.63 -54.02
CA GLY A 26 -1.70 -6.77 -54.87
C GLY A 26 -3.17 -7.22 -54.82
N LYS A 27 -3.92 -7.04 -55.93
CA LYS A 27 -5.18 -7.76 -56.32
C LYS A 27 -4.79 -8.82 -57.40
N PRO A 28 -5.64 -9.76 -57.94
CA PRO A 28 -7.12 -9.71 -58.04
C PRO A 28 -7.97 -11.04 -58.15
N THR A 29 -9.31 -10.83 -58.18
CA THR A 29 -10.38 -11.55 -58.97
C THR A 29 -11.05 -12.87 -58.51
N LEU A 30 -12.35 -12.94 -58.88
CA LEU A 30 -13.41 -13.93 -58.61
C LEU A 30 -13.46 -15.06 -59.67
N PRO A 31 -14.38 -16.06 -59.56
CA PRO A 31 -15.70 -15.91 -60.20
C PRO A 31 -16.92 -16.40 -59.39
N GLU A 32 -18.11 -15.94 -59.79
CA GLU A 32 -19.43 -16.27 -59.23
C GLU A 32 -19.99 -17.64 -59.70
N MET A 33 -20.97 -18.20 -58.97
CA MET A 33 -22.23 -18.63 -59.60
C MET A 33 -23.41 -18.83 -58.60
N SER A 34 -24.62 -18.56 -59.11
CA SER A 34 -25.95 -18.56 -58.45
C SER A 34 -26.40 -19.93 -57.90
N ARG A 35 -27.43 -20.07 -57.03
CA ARG A 35 -28.82 -19.57 -57.26
C ARG A 35 -29.76 -19.62 -56.03
N THR A 36 -30.78 -18.78 -56.13
CA THR A 36 -32.02 -18.52 -55.35
C THR A 36 -32.71 -19.70 -54.62
N ASP A 37 -33.39 -19.41 -53.50
CA ASP A 37 -34.87 -19.28 -53.44
C ASP A 37 -35.36 -18.57 -52.15
N GLU A 38 -36.66 -18.26 -52.06
CA GLU A 38 -37.25 -17.20 -51.22
C GLU A 38 -37.77 -17.63 -49.83
N SER A 39 -37.69 -16.75 -48.82
CA SER A 39 -38.84 -16.22 -48.01
C SER A 39 -38.38 -15.52 -46.71
N SER A 40 -39.27 -14.74 -46.08
CA SER A 40 -38.99 -13.81 -44.96
C SER A 40 -39.84 -14.15 -43.72
N PRO A 41 -39.79 -13.41 -42.60
CA PRO A 41 -38.85 -13.57 -41.50
C PRO A 41 -39.50 -14.05 -40.18
N SER A 42 -38.67 -14.21 -39.14
CA SER A 42 -38.95 -14.52 -37.72
C SER A 42 -39.41 -15.93 -37.37
N ASP A 43 -38.54 -16.68 -36.68
CA ASP A 43 -38.86 -17.32 -35.40
C ASP A 43 -37.55 -17.73 -34.70
N THR A 44 -37.26 -17.18 -33.53
CA THR A 44 -36.37 -17.86 -32.58
C THR A 44 -37.17 -19.02 -32.00
N LEU A 45 -36.95 -20.22 -32.54
CA LEU A 45 -37.57 -21.43 -32.01
C LEU A 45 -37.28 -21.52 -30.49
N PRO A 46 -38.28 -21.81 -29.65
CA PRO A 46 -37.97 -22.29 -28.31
C PRO A 46 -37.20 -23.60 -28.49
N TYR A 47 -36.01 -23.71 -27.89
CA TYR A 47 -35.30 -24.99 -27.86
C TYR A 47 -36.23 -26.05 -27.27
N ASP A 48 -36.44 -27.14 -28.00
CA ASP A 48 -37.56 -28.05 -27.72
C ASP A 48 -37.43 -28.83 -26.40
N PHE A 49 -36.22 -28.84 -25.82
CA PHE A 49 -35.86 -29.49 -24.57
C PHE A 49 -34.55 -28.93 -23.99
N ASP A 50 -34.34 -29.03 -22.68
CA ASP A 50 -33.16 -28.46 -22.02
C ASP A 50 -31.87 -29.26 -22.29
N LEU A 51 -30.76 -28.52 -22.43
CA LEU A 51 -29.39 -29.03 -22.32
C LEU A 51 -28.75 -28.58 -20.99
N SER A 52 -27.88 -29.41 -20.41
CA SER A 52 -27.24 -29.15 -19.11
C SER A 52 -25.85 -29.77 -19.02
N ASN A 53 -25.06 -29.39 -18.00
CA ASN A 53 -23.72 -29.93 -17.72
C ASN A 53 -22.74 -29.87 -18.92
N ILE A 54 -22.83 -28.81 -19.73
CA ILE A 54 -21.93 -28.61 -20.87
C ILE A 54 -20.52 -28.29 -20.35
N GLN A 55 -19.53 -29.08 -20.75
CA GLN A 55 -18.13 -28.95 -20.33
C GLN A 55 -17.20 -29.28 -21.50
N ALA A 56 -16.03 -28.64 -21.54
CA ALA A 56 -14.91 -29.00 -22.40
C ALA A 56 -13.70 -29.35 -21.53
N LYS A 57 -13.04 -30.48 -21.82
CA LYS A 57 -11.85 -30.95 -21.10
C LYS A 57 -10.71 -31.20 -22.08
N VAL A 58 -9.68 -30.35 -22.03
CA VAL A 58 -8.48 -30.44 -22.88
C VAL A 58 -7.48 -31.45 -22.31
N SER A 59 -6.78 -32.14 -23.20
CA SER A 59 -5.72 -33.11 -22.90
C SER A 59 -4.78 -33.23 -24.11
N GLY A 60 -3.78 -32.35 -24.19
CA GLY A 60 -2.91 -32.24 -25.37
C GLY A 60 -3.63 -31.52 -26.52
N ASP A 61 -3.49 -32.04 -27.73
CA ASP A 61 -4.16 -31.58 -28.97
C ASP A 61 -5.65 -32.00 -29.06
N THR A 62 -6.21 -32.47 -27.95
CA THR A 62 -7.50 -33.15 -27.89
C THR A 62 -8.39 -32.51 -26.84
N VAL A 63 -9.65 -32.24 -27.20
CA VAL A 63 -10.70 -31.81 -26.27
C VAL A 63 -11.82 -32.85 -26.22
N THR A 64 -12.30 -33.13 -25.02
CA THR A 64 -13.51 -33.93 -24.77
C THR A 64 -14.62 -32.99 -24.32
N ILE A 65 -15.66 -32.86 -25.14
CA ILE A 65 -16.84 -32.05 -24.85
C ILE A 65 -17.97 -32.98 -24.38
N THR A 66 -18.54 -32.70 -23.22
CA THR A 66 -19.63 -33.48 -22.63
C THR A 66 -20.82 -32.57 -22.33
N TRP A 67 -22.03 -33.11 -22.44
CA TRP A 67 -23.27 -32.45 -21.99
C TRP A 67 -24.37 -33.48 -21.79
N ASN A 68 -25.46 -33.07 -21.15
CA ASN A 68 -26.68 -33.86 -20.99
C ASN A 68 -27.85 -33.19 -21.72
N SER A 69 -28.81 -33.99 -22.17
CA SER A 69 -30.10 -33.55 -22.72
C SER A 69 -31.26 -34.15 -21.94
N ALA A 70 -32.39 -33.45 -21.88
CA ALA A 70 -33.58 -33.91 -21.16
C ALA A 70 -34.28 -35.12 -21.81
N ILE A 71 -34.00 -35.43 -23.07
CA ILE A 71 -34.55 -36.58 -23.83
C ILE A 71 -33.45 -37.21 -24.69
N ALA A 72 -33.56 -38.51 -24.99
CA ALA A 72 -32.54 -39.22 -25.76
C ALA A 72 -32.42 -38.67 -27.19
N ALA A 73 -31.27 -38.11 -27.52
CA ALA A 73 -31.02 -37.32 -28.72
C ALA A 73 -29.65 -37.63 -29.34
N ASP A 74 -29.50 -37.32 -30.62
CA ASP A 74 -28.20 -37.37 -31.32
C ASP A 74 -27.27 -36.28 -30.76
N SER A 75 -25.96 -36.40 -31.00
CA SER A 75 -24.94 -35.47 -30.47
C SER A 75 -24.24 -34.73 -31.59
N ARG A 76 -24.24 -33.40 -31.59
CA ARG A 76 -23.45 -32.58 -32.54
C ARG A 76 -22.65 -31.52 -31.80
N VAL A 77 -21.40 -31.34 -32.21
CA VAL A 77 -20.57 -30.19 -31.83
C VAL A 77 -20.11 -29.51 -33.11
N SER A 78 -20.27 -28.20 -33.20
CA SER A 78 -19.56 -27.35 -34.16
C SER A 78 -18.48 -26.57 -33.42
N TYR A 79 -17.33 -26.34 -34.05
CA TYR A 79 -16.20 -25.64 -33.43
C TYR A 79 -15.37 -24.89 -34.47
N GLY A 80 -14.59 -23.91 -34.02
CA GLY A 80 -13.71 -23.12 -34.88
C GLY A 80 -12.69 -22.33 -34.07
N HIS A 81 -11.58 -21.94 -34.69
CA HIS A 81 -10.63 -21.03 -34.07
C HIS A 81 -11.29 -19.64 -33.93
N VAL A 82 -10.91 -18.82 -32.95
CA VAL A 82 -11.54 -17.48 -32.76
C VAL A 82 -11.41 -16.56 -34.00
N SER A 83 -10.58 -16.93 -34.98
CA SER A 83 -10.44 -16.27 -36.30
C SER A 83 -11.15 -16.95 -37.49
N THR A 84 -11.57 -18.22 -37.42
CA THR A 84 -12.25 -18.95 -38.53
C THR A 84 -13.16 -20.10 -38.06
N ASP A 85 -14.31 -20.25 -38.72
CA ASP A 85 -15.33 -21.28 -38.42
C ASP A 85 -15.03 -22.64 -39.09
N ASP A 86 -14.08 -23.41 -38.55
CA ASP A 86 -13.56 -24.65 -39.16
C ASP A 86 -13.74 -25.91 -38.30
N GLY A 87 -14.95 -26.49 -38.27
CA GLY A 87 -15.14 -27.79 -37.60
C GLY A 87 -16.57 -28.23 -37.28
N GLY A 88 -16.81 -29.54 -37.33
CA GLY A 88 -18.02 -30.15 -36.79
C GLY A 88 -17.97 -31.68 -36.67
N VAL A 89 -18.35 -32.21 -35.52
CA VAL A 89 -18.48 -33.64 -35.23
C VAL A 89 -19.94 -33.98 -34.94
N TYR A 90 -20.42 -35.08 -35.50
CA TYR A 90 -21.79 -35.58 -35.35
C TYR A 90 -21.80 -37.07 -35.00
N LEU A 91 -22.54 -37.44 -33.95
CA LEU A 91 -22.73 -38.82 -33.48
C LEU A 91 -24.25 -39.12 -33.45
N PRO A 92 -24.76 -40.03 -34.30
CA PRO A 92 -26.19 -40.34 -34.41
C PRO A 92 -26.70 -41.35 -33.34
N GLU A 93 -26.01 -41.45 -32.20
CA GLU A 93 -26.42 -42.33 -31.11
C GLU A 93 -27.32 -41.56 -30.13
N LYS A 94 -28.60 -41.93 -30.09
CA LYS A 94 -29.57 -41.31 -29.18
C LYS A 94 -29.26 -41.61 -27.72
N THR A 95 -28.75 -40.62 -27.00
CA THR A 95 -28.38 -40.67 -25.58
C THR A 95 -28.89 -39.44 -24.83
N THR A 96 -29.03 -39.52 -23.51
CA THR A 96 -29.25 -38.35 -22.62
C THR A 96 -27.96 -37.79 -22.04
N SER A 97 -26.84 -38.48 -22.22
CA SER A 97 -25.49 -38.05 -21.81
C SER A 97 -24.55 -38.20 -23.01
N HIS A 98 -24.12 -37.06 -23.53
CA HIS A 98 -23.35 -36.92 -24.75
C HIS A 98 -21.87 -36.77 -24.42
N THR A 99 -21.01 -37.28 -25.30
CA THR A 99 -19.56 -37.11 -25.23
C THR A 99 -19.02 -37.09 -26.64
N VAL A 100 -18.35 -36.00 -27.00
CA VAL A 100 -17.70 -35.80 -28.29
C VAL A 100 -16.23 -35.52 -28.05
N VAL A 101 -15.35 -36.26 -28.71
CA VAL A 101 -13.90 -36.06 -28.65
C VAL A 101 -13.44 -35.48 -29.99
N ILE A 102 -12.76 -34.34 -29.94
CA ILE A 102 -12.12 -33.70 -31.08
C ILE A 102 -10.62 -33.75 -30.82
N ALA A 103 -9.83 -34.28 -31.75
CA ALA A 103 -8.40 -34.50 -31.63
C ALA A 103 -7.64 -33.93 -32.83
N GLY A 104 -6.35 -33.66 -32.68
CA GLY A 104 -5.53 -33.02 -33.70
C GLY A 104 -5.86 -31.53 -33.90
N LEU A 105 -6.26 -30.85 -32.83
CA LEU A 105 -6.44 -29.39 -32.81
C LEU A 105 -5.08 -28.70 -32.75
N GLU A 106 -4.94 -27.63 -33.54
CA GLU A 106 -3.76 -26.77 -33.51
C GLU A 106 -3.74 -25.92 -32.23
N GLU A 107 -2.60 -25.30 -31.95
CA GLU A 107 -2.44 -24.44 -30.78
C GLU A 107 -3.26 -23.14 -30.92
N GLY A 108 -4.02 -22.77 -29.89
CA GLY A 108 -4.87 -21.57 -29.93
C GLY A 108 -6.20 -21.65 -29.17
N ARG A 109 -7.02 -20.60 -29.32
CA ARG A 109 -8.34 -20.47 -28.68
C ARG A 109 -9.45 -20.88 -29.65
N TYR A 110 -10.38 -21.69 -29.16
CA TYR A 110 -11.49 -22.23 -29.95
C TYR A 110 -12.83 -21.86 -29.34
N ARG A 111 -13.79 -21.56 -30.22
CA ARG A 111 -15.23 -21.51 -29.90
C ARG A 111 -15.88 -22.82 -30.27
N TYR A 112 -16.93 -23.19 -29.54
CA TYR A 112 -17.77 -24.32 -29.89
C TYR A 112 -19.25 -24.09 -29.58
N GLN A 113 -20.08 -24.86 -30.25
CA GLN A 113 -21.54 -24.93 -30.09
C GLN A 113 -21.91 -26.41 -29.89
N VAL A 114 -22.81 -26.69 -28.94
CA VAL A 114 -23.38 -28.04 -28.78
C VAL A 114 -24.84 -28.05 -29.24
N GLU A 115 -25.23 -29.14 -29.90
CA GLU A 115 -26.58 -29.33 -30.44
C GLU A 115 -27.00 -30.80 -30.26
N SER A 116 -28.26 -31.01 -29.89
CA SER A 116 -28.90 -32.31 -29.76
C SER A 116 -30.20 -32.37 -30.56
N ARG A 117 -30.44 -33.47 -31.25
CA ARG A 117 -31.64 -33.67 -32.10
C ARG A 117 -32.40 -34.95 -31.72
N ALA A 118 -33.71 -34.84 -31.57
CA ALA A 118 -34.58 -35.96 -31.24
C ALA A 118 -35.84 -35.95 -32.13
N ASP A 119 -35.80 -36.74 -33.20
CA ASP A 119 -36.85 -36.82 -34.22
C ASP A 119 -37.14 -35.46 -34.88
N ASN A 120 -38.24 -34.79 -34.54
CA ASN A 120 -38.56 -33.45 -35.05
C ASN A 120 -38.10 -32.32 -34.11
N LEU A 121 -37.52 -32.64 -32.96
CA LEU A 121 -37.14 -31.68 -31.91
C LEU A 121 -35.65 -31.35 -31.98
N ILE A 122 -35.29 -30.08 -31.79
CA ILE A 122 -33.90 -29.61 -31.81
C ILE A 122 -33.64 -28.73 -30.57
N SER A 123 -32.50 -28.96 -29.92
CA SER A 123 -31.99 -28.08 -28.88
C SER A 123 -30.51 -27.79 -29.13
N ALA A 124 -30.09 -26.54 -28.93
CA ALA A 124 -28.70 -26.12 -29.08
C ALA A 124 -28.37 -25.06 -28.03
N VAL A 125 -27.09 -24.96 -27.67
CA VAL A 125 -26.56 -23.81 -26.94
C VAL A 125 -25.57 -23.11 -27.86
N ASP A 126 -26.02 -22.02 -28.46
CA ASP A 126 -25.20 -21.04 -29.18
C ASP A 126 -24.76 -19.91 -28.25
N ASP A 127 -23.82 -19.10 -28.73
CA ASP A 127 -23.13 -17.99 -28.04
C ASP A 127 -22.09 -18.40 -26.96
N SER A 128 -20.81 -18.25 -27.33
CA SER A 128 -19.64 -18.01 -26.44
C SER A 128 -19.05 -19.14 -25.58
N LEU A 129 -19.33 -20.42 -25.85
CA LEU A 129 -18.54 -21.50 -25.22
C LEU A 129 -17.14 -21.57 -25.84
N GLU A 130 -16.10 -21.47 -25.01
CA GLU A 130 -14.69 -21.44 -25.43
C GLU A 130 -13.84 -22.52 -24.73
N PHE A 131 -12.79 -22.99 -25.40
CA PHE A 131 -11.71 -23.80 -24.82
C PHE A 131 -10.37 -23.44 -25.47
N GLU A 132 -9.26 -23.74 -24.79
CA GLU A 132 -7.92 -23.31 -25.20
C GLU A 132 -6.98 -24.52 -25.29
N ILE A 133 -6.34 -24.69 -26.46
CA ILE A 133 -5.36 -25.73 -26.74
C ILE A 133 -3.98 -25.09 -26.66
N ARG A 134 -3.45 -24.93 -25.44
CA ARG A 134 -2.12 -24.35 -25.10
C ARG A 134 -1.93 -22.89 -25.57
N ILE A 135 -1.33 -22.06 -24.72
CA ILE A 135 -1.06 -20.63 -25.01
C ILE A 135 0.21 -20.10 -24.33
N TYR A 136 1.06 -20.97 -23.75
CA TYR A 136 2.22 -20.53 -22.96
C TYR A 136 3.51 -20.52 -23.79
N PRO A 137 4.27 -19.41 -23.86
CA PRO A 137 5.50 -19.33 -24.66
C PRO A 137 6.54 -20.33 -24.17
N GLN A 138 7.04 -21.22 -25.02
CA GLN A 138 8.08 -22.18 -24.65
C GLN A 138 9.45 -21.67 -25.01
N ILE A 139 10.38 -21.73 -24.07
CA ILE A 139 11.80 -21.51 -24.35
C ILE A 139 12.34 -22.76 -25.07
N SER A 140 12.34 -22.71 -26.40
CA SER A 140 12.73 -23.82 -27.29
C SER A 140 14.24 -24.10 -27.28
N SER A 141 15.05 -23.10 -26.95
CA SER A 141 16.49 -23.23 -26.77
C SER A 141 17.03 -22.05 -25.95
N GLN A 142 18.10 -22.29 -25.19
CA GLN A 142 18.80 -21.25 -24.44
C GLN A 142 20.28 -21.59 -24.28
N TRP A 143 21.12 -20.56 -24.27
CA TRP A 143 22.54 -20.65 -23.94
C TRP A 143 23.04 -19.35 -23.33
N VAL A 144 24.15 -19.43 -22.60
CA VAL A 144 24.84 -18.27 -22.04
C VAL A 144 26.28 -18.28 -22.50
N SER A 145 26.80 -17.11 -22.88
CA SER A 145 28.21 -16.88 -23.15
C SER A 145 28.72 -15.72 -22.31
N VAL A 146 29.94 -15.84 -21.79
CA VAL A 146 30.61 -14.73 -21.09
C VAL A 146 31.61 -14.10 -22.07
N ASN A 147 31.71 -12.77 -22.05
CA ASN A 147 32.66 -12.03 -22.87
C ASN A 147 34.12 -12.36 -22.50
N SER A 148 35.08 -11.95 -23.34
CA SER A 148 36.51 -12.19 -23.12
C SER A 148 37.10 -11.53 -21.88
N ALA A 149 36.46 -10.48 -21.34
CA ALA A 149 36.83 -9.86 -20.07
C ALA A 149 36.22 -10.58 -18.84
N GLY A 150 35.39 -11.60 -19.06
CA GLY A 150 34.86 -12.45 -18.00
C GLY A 150 33.80 -11.79 -17.11
N ASN A 151 33.22 -10.65 -17.51
CA ASN A 151 32.37 -9.82 -16.66
C ASN A 151 30.97 -9.55 -17.23
N ILE A 152 30.70 -9.82 -18.52
CA ILE A 152 29.38 -9.66 -19.14
C ILE A 152 28.87 -11.04 -19.57
N ALA A 153 27.77 -11.48 -18.97
CA ALA A 153 27.03 -12.65 -19.40
C ALA A 153 25.96 -12.24 -20.43
N THR A 154 26.03 -12.87 -21.60
CA THR A 154 25.07 -12.73 -22.71
C THR A 154 24.19 -13.98 -22.73
N PHE A 155 22.92 -13.81 -22.38
CA PHE A 155 21.90 -14.84 -22.40
C PHE A 155 21.19 -14.77 -23.75
N THR A 156 21.24 -15.84 -24.52
CA THR A 156 20.55 -15.95 -25.79
C THR A 156 19.57 -17.10 -25.70
N PHE A 157 18.32 -16.86 -26.06
CA PHE A 157 17.27 -17.88 -26.03
C PHE A 157 16.29 -17.64 -27.16
N ASN A 158 15.63 -18.71 -27.59
CA ASN A 158 14.52 -18.63 -28.53
C ASN A 158 13.24 -19.08 -27.84
N THR A 159 12.17 -18.33 -28.07
CA THR A 159 10.79 -18.72 -27.77
C THR A 159 10.13 -19.28 -29.03
N ASP A 160 9.10 -20.12 -28.89
CA ASP A 160 8.31 -20.63 -30.04
C ASP A 160 7.32 -19.58 -30.58
N ILE A 161 6.75 -18.76 -29.70
CA ILE A 161 5.97 -17.56 -30.04
C ILE A 161 6.73 -16.27 -29.64
N PRO A 162 6.38 -15.09 -30.17
CA PRO A 162 6.94 -13.83 -29.73
C PRO A 162 6.65 -13.55 -28.25
N VAL A 163 7.53 -12.79 -27.58
CA VAL A 163 7.31 -12.36 -26.19
C VAL A 163 7.63 -10.87 -26.00
N VAL A 164 6.92 -10.21 -25.09
CA VAL A 164 7.06 -8.76 -24.83
C VAL A 164 7.92 -8.42 -23.63
N LYS A 165 8.20 -9.39 -22.76
CA LYS A 165 9.03 -9.21 -21.56
C LYS A 165 9.87 -10.46 -21.31
N ALA A 166 11.10 -10.25 -20.85
CA ALA A 166 11.92 -11.32 -20.29
C ALA A 166 12.68 -10.84 -19.06
N GLU A 167 12.97 -11.76 -18.16
CA GLU A 167 13.65 -11.52 -16.90
C GLU A 167 14.69 -12.62 -16.69
N VAL A 168 15.89 -12.23 -16.25
CA VAL A 168 16.97 -13.16 -15.94
C VAL A 168 17.43 -12.90 -14.51
N ARG A 169 17.48 -13.97 -13.72
CA ARG A 169 17.95 -13.96 -12.33
C ARG A 169 19.21 -14.81 -12.22
N VAL A 170 20.18 -14.32 -11.47
CA VAL A 170 21.45 -15.01 -11.22
C VAL A 170 21.68 -15.16 -9.72
N LEU A 171 21.95 -16.40 -9.31
CA LEU A 171 22.17 -16.83 -7.94
C LEU A 171 23.58 -17.43 -7.81
N ASP A 172 24.25 -17.24 -6.68
CA ASP A 172 25.51 -17.94 -6.39
C ASP A 172 25.27 -19.45 -6.29
N SER A 173 26.12 -20.26 -6.90
CA SER A 173 25.92 -21.72 -6.93
C SER A 173 26.01 -22.42 -5.57
N THR A 174 26.55 -21.73 -4.54
CA THR A 174 26.63 -22.17 -3.15
C THR A 174 25.36 -21.90 -2.34
N VAL A 175 24.47 -21.02 -2.81
CA VAL A 175 23.20 -20.65 -2.17
C VAL A 175 22.11 -21.68 -2.53
N ASN A 176 21.05 -21.77 -1.73
CA ASN A 176 19.98 -22.73 -1.93
C ASN A 176 19.16 -22.36 -3.19
N PRO A 177 18.96 -23.27 -4.17
CA PRO A 177 18.23 -22.94 -5.40
C PRO A 177 16.79 -22.42 -5.21
N VAL A 178 16.15 -22.72 -4.07
CA VAL A 178 14.84 -22.13 -3.72
C VAL A 178 14.90 -20.60 -3.63
N ASP A 179 16.08 -20.03 -3.35
CA ASP A 179 16.27 -18.60 -3.15
C ASP A 179 16.27 -17.80 -4.47
N PHE A 180 16.19 -18.44 -5.65
CA PHE A 180 15.90 -17.76 -6.93
C PHE A 180 14.61 -16.92 -6.90
N TYR A 181 13.69 -17.27 -6.00
CA TYR A 181 12.41 -16.60 -5.82
C TYR A 181 12.42 -15.56 -4.69
N SER A 182 13.58 -15.29 -4.07
CA SER A 182 13.79 -14.27 -3.03
C SER A 182 14.79 -13.21 -3.48
N SER A 183 14.39 -11.94 -3.50
CA SER A 183 15.25 -10.83 -3.94
C SER A 183 16.47 -10.58 -3.04
N SER A 184 16.45 -11.03 -1.79
CA SER A 184 17.55 -10.81 -0.83
C SER A 184 18.78 -11.69 -1.04
N ALA A 185 18.67 -12.73 -1.87
CA ALA A 185 19.73 -13.71 -2.11
C ALA A 185 20.33 -13.63 -3.54
N LEU A 186 19.68 -12.90 -4.45
CA LEU A 186 20.11 -12.78 -5.83
C LEU A 186 21.40 -11.96 -5.95
N VAL A 187 22.32 -12.44 -6.79
CA VAL A 187 23.57 -11.73 -7.12
C VAL A 187 23.27 -10.60 -8.11
N VAL A 188 22.40 -10.88 -9.10
CA VAL A 188 21.84 -9.91 -10.05
C VAL A 188 20.44 -10.35 -10.45
N GLU A 189 19.50 -9.40 -10.50
CA GLU A 189 18.16 -9.53 -11.10
C GLU A 189 18.03 -8.45 -12.18
N LYS A 190 17.54 -8.80 -13.37
CA LYS A 190 17.28 -7.80 -14.42
C LYS A 190 16.10 -8.18 -15.32
N THR A 191 15.13 -7.28 -15.36
CA THR A 191 13.98 -7.28 -16.27
C THR A 191 14.31 -6.53 -17.56
N TYR A 192 13.77 -6.99 -18.68
CA TYR A 192 13.88 -6.37 -20.00
C TYR A 192 12.51 -6.34 -20.69
N ASP A 193 12.10 -5.15 -21.12
CA ASP A 193 10.92 -4.94 -21.95
C ASP A 193 11.32 -5.07 -23.43
N ILE A 194 10.76 -6.06 -24.13
CA ILE A 194 11.05 -6.43 -25.53
C ILE A 194 10.08 -5.72 -26.52
N VAL A 195 9.25 -4.83 -25.99
CA VAL A 195 8.07 -4.18 -26.58
C VAL A 195 8.29 -3.51 -27.96
N SER A 196 9.53 -3.19 -28.35
CA SER A 196 9.83 -2.53 -29.64
C SER A 196 9.97 -3.46 -30.85
N ASN A 197 10.07 -4.78 -30.64
CA ASN A 197 10.03 -5.79 -31.71
C ASN A 197 9.78 -7.18 -31.07
N PRO A 198 8.52 -7.63 -30.94
CA PRO A 198 8.24 -8.97 -30.42
C PRO A 198 8.76 -10.01 -31.43
N THR A 199 9.86 -10.67 -31.06
CA THR A 199 10.54 -11.70 -31.87
C THR A 199 10.56 -13.04 -31.13
N THR A 200 10.85 -14.12 -31.86
CA THR A 200 11.09 -15.45 -31.28
C THR A 200 12.55 -15.69 -30.88
N ALA A 201 13.46 -14.78 -31.20
CA ALA A 201 14.88 -14.85 -30.83
C ALA A 201 15.27 -13.64 -29.98
N HIS A 202 15.96 -13.91 -28.86
CA HIS A 202 16.24 -12.93 -27.81
C HIS A 202 17.70 -12.94 -27.40
N THR A 203 18.25 -11.78 -27.05
CA THR A 203 19.61 -11.67 -26.50
C THR A 203 19.66 -10.58 -25.44
N LEU A 204 20.01 -10.96 -24.21
CA LEU A 204 20.03 -10.11 -23.03
C LEU A 204 21.43 -10.07 -22.42
N GLN A 205 21.90 -8.90 -21.97
CA GLN A 205 23.24 -8.71 -21.44
C GLN A 205 23.25 -8.05 -20.05
N MET A 206 23.91 -8.71 -19.10
CA MET A 206 24.13 -8.22 -17.75
C MET A 206 25.60 -8.32 -17.33
N SER A 207 26.00 -7.39 -16.48
CA SER A 207 27.30 -7.42 -15.80
C SER A 207 27.21 -8.34 -14.58
N ILE A 208 28.20 -9.21 -14.37
CA ILE A 208 28.34 -10.02 -13.16
C ILE A 208 29.68 -9.64 -12.52
N PRO A 209 29.68 -8.99 -11.34
CA PRO A 209 30.86 -8.27 -10.82
C PRO A 209 31.95 -9.19 -10.25
N ILE A 210 31.63 -10.44 -9.93
CA ILE A 210 32.52 -11.35 -9.19
C ILE A 210 32.82 -12.59 -10.05
N ALA A 211 34.06 -13.07 -10.00
CA ALA A 211 34.42 -14.35 -10.62
C ALA A 211 33.88 -15.50 -9.75
N GLY A 212 33.16 -16.45 -10.34
CA GLY A 212 32.50 -17.49 -9.57
C GLY A 212 31.73 -18.51 -10.41
N LEU A 213 31.16 -19.46 -9.68
CA LEU A 213 30.17 -20.40 -10.19
C LEU A 213 28.80 -19.92 -9.75
N TYR A 214 27.95 -19.64 -10.74
CA TYR A 214 26.60 -19.14 -10.58
C TYR A 214 25.61 -20.12 -11.20
N ARG A 215 24.33 -19.86 -10.93
CA ARG A 215 23.22 -20.46 -11.64
C ARG A 215 22.28 -19.36 -12.11
N TYR A 216 21.54 -19.61 -13.19
CA TYR A 216 20.54 -18.67 -13.69
C TYR A 216 19.22 -19.36 -14.02
N ILE A 217 18.15 -18.55 -14.04
CA ILE A 217 16.83 -18.90 -14.60
C ILE A 217 16.39 -17.79 -15.55
N ILE A 218 15.54 -18.14 -16.53
CA ILE A 218 14.94 -17.19 -17.47
C ILE A 218 13.42 -17.28 -17.33
N THR A 219 12.77 -16.13 -17.17
CA THR A 219 11.31 -15.98 -17.22
C THR A 219 10.94 -15.18 -18.45
N VAL A 220 9.91 -15.59 -19.20
CA VAL A 220 9.38 -14.89 -20.38
C VAL A 220 7.88 -14.65 -20.26
N VAL A 221 7.39 -13.57 -20.85
CA VAL A 221 5.96 -13.19 -20.86
C VAL A 221 5.56 -12.66 -22.24
N ASP A 222 4.47 -13.18 -22.81
CA ASP A 222 3.87 -12.72 -24.08
C ASP A 222 2.97 -11.48 -23.93
N ASP A 223 2.37 -11.01 -25.04
CA ASP A 223 1.48 -9.85 -25.06
C ASP A 223 0.13 -10.08 -24.37
N GLU A 224 -0.31 -11.32 -24.21
CA GLU A 224 -1.46 -11.72 -23.39
C GLU A 224 -1.16 -11.68 -21.88
N GLY A 225 0.11 -11.83 -21.49
CA GLY A 225 0.57 -11.84 -20.10
C GLY A 225 0.87 -13.24 -19.54
N ASP A 226 0.83 -14.27 -20.38
CA ASP A 226 1.11 -15.65 -20.01
C ASP A 226 2.62 -15.87 -19.84
N THR A 227 2.99 -16.56 -18.75
CA THR A 227 4.37 -16.58 -18.24
C THR A 227 4.95 -17.99 -18.20
N THR A 228 6.17 -18.15 -18.75
CA THR A 228 6.95 -19.40 -18.67
C THR A 228 8.30 -19.16 -18.01
N ILE A 229 8.75 -20.12 -17.20
CA ILE A 229 10.07 -20.12 -16.56
C ILE A 229 10.88 -21.31 -17.04
N ALA A 230 12.10 -21.07 -17.51
CA ALA A 230 13.14 -22.08 -17.64
C ALA A 230 14.03 -22.04 -16.39
N ASP A 231 13.85 -23.02 -15.50
CA ASP A 231 14.50 -23.09 -14.19
C ASP A 231 15.31 -24.37 -13.93
N ASN A 232 15.36 -25.30 -14.90
CA ASN A 232 15.98 -26.62 -14.75
C ASN A 232 15.42 -27.43 -13.54
N ASN A 233 14.09 -27.47 -13.38
CA ASN A 233 13.39 -28.09 -12.24
C ASN A 233 13.76 -27.44 -10.89
N GLY A 234 13.78 -26.12 -10.85
CA GLY A 234 14.16 -25.31 -9.69
C GLY A 234 15.65 -25.34 -9.31
N ILE A 235 16.51 -26.00 -10.09
CA ILE A 235 17.95 -26.14 -9.78
C ILE A 235 18.78 -24.95 -10.32
N GLY A 236 18.28 -24.29 -11.37
CA GLY A 236 19.00 -23.32 -12.19
C GLY A 236 19.94 -23.96 -13.22
N TYR A 237 20.27 -23.20 -14.26
CA TYR A 237 21.27 -23.56 -15.28
C TYR A 237 22.65 -23.03 -14.88
N PRO A 238 23.75 -23.77 -15.07
CA PRO A 238 25.07 -23.36 -14.62
C PRO A 238 25.63 -22.18 -15.44
N LEU A 239 26.35 -21.29 -14.77
CA LEU A 239 27.03 -20.14 -15.35
C LEU A 239 28.38 -19.93 -14.68
N THR A 240 29.47 -20.11 -15.41
CA THR A 240 30.83 -19.83 -14.92
C THR A 240 31.27 -18.44 -15.38
N VAL A 241 31.65 -17.59 -14.44
CA VAL A 241 32.13 -16.23 -14.69
C VAL A 241 33.59 -16.17 -14.28
N SER A 242 34.49 -16.04 -15.25
CA SER A 242 35.94 -15.96 -15.03
C SER A 242 36.42 -14.52 -15.18
N ASN A 243 35.98 -13.64 -14.28
CA ASN A 243 36.25 -12.20 -14.36
C ASN A 243 37.75 -11.91 -14.35
N THR A 244 38.26 -11.30 -15.43
CA THR A 244 39.68 -10.97 -15.60
C THR A 244 40.00 -9.54 -15.20
N LEU A 245 39.01 -8.75 -14.78
CA LEU A 245 39.22 -7.38 -14.33
C LEU A 245 39.85 -7.35 -12.91
N PRO A 246 40.79 -6.44 -12.65
CA PRO A 246 41.39 -6.30 -11.32
C PRO A 246 40.37 -5.80 -10.29
N GLU A 247 40.69 -6.07 -9.03
CA GLU A 247 39.84 -5.72 -7.89
C GLU A 247 40.04 -4.25 -7.49
N GLY A 248 38.95 -3.57 -7.16
CA GLY A 248 38.93 -2.19 -6.70
C GLY A 248 38.85 -1.13 -7.80
N GLY A 249 38.54 -1.50 -9.05
CA GLY A 249 38.13 -0.53 -10.08
C GLY A 249 36.61 -0.36 -10.17
N ILE A 250 36.11 0.53 -11.03
CA ILE A 250 34.68 0.93 -11.07
C ILE A 250 33.70 -0.24 -11.30
N TYR A 251 34.16 -1.28 -12.02
CA TYR A 251 33.39 -2.50 -12.30
C TYR A 251 33.54 -3.60 -11.25
N ARG A 252 34.50 -3.47 -10.32
CA ARG A 252 34.76 -4.41 -9.22
C ARG A 252 35.14 -3.69 -7.90
N PRO A 253 34.31 -2.81 -7.31
CA PRO A 253 34.64 -2.19 -6.03
C PRO A 253 34.92 -3.23 -4.93
N ILE A 254 35.84 -2.91 -4.03
CA ILE A 254 36.15 -3.71 -2.84
C ILE A 254 34.95 -3.60 -1.87
N LEU A 255 34.38 -4.73 -1.47
CA LEU A 255 33.20 -4.72 -0.59
C LEU A 255 33.61 -4.63 0.87
N ILE A 256 33.02 -3.68 1.60
CA ILE A 256 33.14 -3.57 3.05
C ILE A 256 31.90 -4.21 3.67
N ASP A 257 32.10 -5.23 4.51
CA ASP A 257 31.01 -5.86 5.25
C ASP A 257 30.47 -4.92 6.34
N THR A 258 29.17 -4.66 6.25
CA THR A 258 28.38 -3.79 7.12
C THR A 258 27.31 -4.54 7.89
N SER A 259 27.22 -5.87 7.75
CA SER A 259 26.17 -6.71 8.35
C SER A 259 26.10 -6.63 9.88
N SER A 260 27.21 -6.28 10.56
CA SER A 260 27.24 -6.07 12.01
C SER A 260 26.31 -4.93 12.46
N LEU A 261 26.07 -3.91 11.64
CA LEU A 261 25.21 -2.77 11.96
C LEU A 261 23.74 -3.17 12.16
N ALA A 262 23.26 -4.18 11.42
CA ALA A 262 21.91 -4.72 11.59
C ALA A 262 21.72 -5.41 12.95
N SER A 263 22.82 -5.86 13.58
CA SER A 263 22.84 -6.38 14.96
C SER A 263 23.15 -5.30 16.01
N GLY A 264 23.15 -4.03 15.62
CA GLY A 264 23.50 -2.90 16.48
C GLY A 264 24.99 -2.77 16.79
N SER A 265 25.87 -3.56 16.14
CA SER A 265 27.32 -3.56 16.39
C SER A 265 28.08 -2.64 15.43
N SER A 266 29.16 -2.03 15.90
CA SER A 266 30.02 -1.19 15.05
C SER A 266 30.73 -1.99 13.94
N VAL A 267 31.09 -1.29 12.87
CA VAL A 267 32.04 -1.73 11.84
C VAL A 267 33.37 -1.04 12.14
N ASN A 268 34.44 -1.81 12.25
CA ASN A 268 35.81 -1.30 12.29
C ASN A 268 36.57 -1.95 11.14
N TYR A 269 36.54 -1.30 9.97
CA TYR A 269 37.16 -1.81 8.75
C TYR A 269 38.54 -1.20 8.55
N SER A 270 39.50 -2.03 8.16
CA SER A 270 40.83 -1.59 7.75
C SER A 270 41.33 -2.44 6.59
N ASP A 271 41.90 -1.80 5.56
CA ASP A 271 42.47 -2.46 4.40
C ASP A 271 43.73 -1.70 3.94
N SER A 272 44.79 -2.45 3.61
CA SER A 272 46.10 -1.91 3.23
C SER A 272 46.42 -2.26 1.79
N ARG A 273 46.55 -1.25 0.93
CA ARG A 273 46.85 -1.41 -0.51
C ARG A 273 47.90 -0.42 -0.96
N ASP A 274 48.26 -0.48 -2.24
CA ASP A 274 49.24 0.40 -2.86
C ASP A 274 48.68 0.86 -4.22
N THR A 275 48.28 2.13 -4.33
CA THR A 275 47.66 2.68 -5.55
C THR A 275 48.53 2.46 -6.80
N SER A 276 49.86 2.37 -6.67
CA SER A 276 50.75 2.09 -7.81
C SER A 276 50.54 0.71 -8.44
N THR A 277 49.82 -0.19 -7.74
CA THR A 277 49.41 -1.52 -8.23
C THR A 277 48.01 -1.55 -8.84
N SER A 278 47.22 -0.48 -8.70
CA SER A 278 45.93 -0.37 -9.38
C SER A 278 46.12 -0.18 -10.88
N SER A 279 45.19 -0.73 -11.66
CA SER A 279 45.04 -0.42 -13.09
C SER A 279 43.72 0.31 -13.39
N SER A 280 43.04 0.79 -12.35
CA SER A 280 41.88 1.67 -12.46
C SER A 280 42.40 3.11 -12.48
N SER A 281 41.93 3.92 -13.43
CA SER A 281 42.17 5.36 -13.51
C SER A 281 40.98 6.00 -14.22
N ASP A 282 39.79 5.66 -13.73
CA ASP A 282 38.49 5.97 -14.34
C ASP A 282 37.90 7.29 -13.81
N ILE A 283 38.41 7.83 -12.70
CA ILE A 283 37.95 9.09 -12.09
C ILE A 283 39.12 10.09 -12.09
N ASP A 284 38.90 11.30 -12.63
CA ASP A 284 39.93 12.37 -12.62
C ASP A 284 39.46 13.63 -11.86
N PHE A 285 38.15 13.77 -11.56
CA PHE A 285 37.56 14.99 -10.98
C PHE A 285 36.41 14.69 -9.99
N TYR A 286 36.33 15.46 -8.90
CA TYR A 286 35.42 15.21 -7.77
C TYR A 286 34.59 16.47 -7.41
N ASP A 287 33.48 16.70 -8.10
CA ASP A 287 32.64 17.90 -7.92
C ASP A 287 32.12 18.03 -6.46
N PRO A 288 32.16 19.23 -5.85
CA PRO A 288 32.49 20.53 -6.46
C PRO A 288 34.00 20.91 -6.42
N ALA A 289 34.90 19.98 -6.08
CA ALA A 289 36.35 20.24 -6.16
C ALA A 289 36.81 20.23 -7.63
N SER A 290 37.34 21.36 -8.10
CA SER A 290 37.73 21.56 -9.50
C SER A 290 39.19 21.21 -9.81
N GLN A 291 39.83 20.39 -8.97
CA GLN A 291 41.22 19.99 -9.17
C GLN A 291 41.29 18.67 -9.94
N ASN A 292 42.33 18.52 -10.74
CA ASN A 292 42.59 17.28 -11.46
C ASN A 292 43.34 16.32 -10.54
N GLU A 293 42.78 15.15 -10.31
CA GLU A 293 43.32 14.12 -9.42
C GLU A 293 43.81 12.91 -10.19
N SER A 294 43.78 12.96 -11.54
CA SER A 294 44.16 11.89 -12.47
C SER A 294 45.33 11.01 -11.98
N GLY A 295 45.00 9.82 -11.51
CA GLY A 295 45.93 8.87 -10.91
C GLY A 295 45.40 7.43 -11.00
N PRO A 296 46.14 6.45 -10.46
CA PRO A 296 45.59 5.13 -10.22
C PRO A 296 44.73 5.11 -8.94
N GLU A 297 43.46 4.70 -9.03
CA GLU A 297 42.53 4.71 -7.88
C GLU A 297 42.14 3.31 -7.38
N PHE A 298 41.68 3.23 -6.12
CA PHE A 298 41.00 2.07 -5.54
C PHE A 298 39.64 2.49 -4.98
N ILE A 299 38.60 1.76 -5.36
CA ILE A 299 37.21 2.04 -5.03
C ILE A 299 36.66 0.95 -4.12
N TYR A 300 36.12 1.38 -3.00
CA TYR A 300 35.42 0.57 -2.01
C TYR A 300 33.91 0.85 -2.09
N LYS A 301 33.07 -0.12 -1.72
CA LYS A 301 31.61 0.00 -1.67
C LYS A 301 31.06 -0.58 -0.37
N PHE A 302 30.10 0.11 0.24
CA PHE A 302 29.34 -0.36 1.38
C PHE A 302 27.86 0.05 1.31
N THR A 303 27.01 -0.65 2.06
CA THR A 303 25.57 -0.38 2.15
C THR A 303 25.13 -0.38 3.61
N ILE A 304 24.27 0.55 3.99
CA ILE A 304 23.71 0.66 5.33
C ILE A 304 22.19 0.79 5.28
N ASP A 305 21.48 0.03 6.12
CA ASP A 305 20.02 -0.06 6.11
C ASP A 305 19.33 0.94 7.08
N SER A 306 20.13 1.63 7.90
CA SER A 306 19.71 2.64 8.87
C SER A 306 20.78 3.73 9.00
N GLU A 307 20.47 4.82 9.73
CA GLU A 307 21.43 5.90 9.94
C GLU A 307 22.61 5.44 10.82
N VAL A 308 23.83 5.76 10.39
CA VAL A 308 25.07 5.46 11.13
C VAL A 308 25.87 6.73 11.37
N THR A 309 26.63 6.76 12.46
CA THR A 309 27.68 7.75 12.69
C THR A 309 29.01 7.18 12.25
N VAL A 310 29.64 7.82 11.26
CA VAL A 310 31.02 7.56 10.86
C VAL A 310 31.94 8.26 11.88
N THR A 311 32.66 7.48 12.66
CA THR A 311 33.56 7.96 13.72
C THR A 311 35.02 8.06 13.24
N THR A 312 35.36 7.40 12.14
CA THR A 312 36.67 7.53 11.48
C THR A 312 36.50 7.22 9.99
N LEU A 313 37.04 8.08 9.12
CA LEU A 313 37.21 7.80 7.70
C LEU A 313 38.53 8.44 7.25
N SER A 314 39.59 7.63 7.20
CA SER A 314 40.94 8.10 6.93
C SER A 314 41.83 7.07 6.28
N ILE A 315 42.81 7.54 5.51
CA ILE A 315 44.00 6.78 5.10
C ILE A 315 45.18 7.11 6.01
N THR A 316 46.09 6.15 6.15
CA THR A 316 47.32 6.26 6.94
C THR A 316 48.46 5.51 6.25
N GLY A 317 49.72 5.81 6.59
CA GLY A 317 50.89 5.23 5.93
C GLY A 317 51.31 5.95 4.64
N ASP A 318 50.43 6.81 4.11
CA ASP A 318 50.73 7.77 3.06
C ASP A 318 51.67 8.85 3.61
N ALA A 319 52.85 9.01 2.99
CA ALA A 319 53.90 9.88 3.49
C ALA A 319 54.66 10.50 2.33
N TYR A 320 54.29 11.74 1.98
CA TYR A 320 54.73 12.44 0.77
C TYR A 320 56.21 12.25 0.38
N PRO A 321 56.52 11.64 -0.80
CA PRO A 321 55.65 10.82 -1.66
C PRO A 321 55.58 9.35 -1.16
N PRO A 322 54.42 8.67 -1.18
CA PRO A 322 53.19 8.94 -1.95
C PRO A 322 52.27 10.05 -1.41
N ASP A 323 51.33 10.45 -2.27
CA ASP A 323 50.33 11.52 -2.09
C ASP A 323 48.96 10.95 -2.54
N ASN A 324 48.26 10.29 -1.63
CA ASN A 324 46.95 9.71 -1.87
C ASN A 324 45.85 10.56 -1.23
N ASP A 325 44.73 10.71 -1.90
CA ASP A 325 43.53 11.41 -1.43
C ASP A 325 42.40 10.44 -1.13
N ILE A 326 41.56 10.76 -0.14
CA ILE A 326 40.37 10.00 0.22
C ILE A 326 39.09 10.79 -0.07
N HIS A 327 38.14 10.16 -0.78
CA HIS A 327 36.86 10.73 -1.18
C HIS A 327 35.69 9.84 -0.76
N LEU A 328 34.54 10.45 -0.46
CA LEU A 328 33.29 9.74 -0.15
C LEU A 328 32.18 10.15 -1.13
N LEU A 329 31.53 9.17 -1.77
CA LEU A 329 30.48 9.35 -2.77
C LEU A 329 29.20 8.60 -2.38
N SER A 330 28.04 9.12 -2.78
CA SER A 330 26.73 8.42 -2.72
C SER A 330 26.33 7.73 -4.03
N SER A 331 27.11 7.90 -5.11
CA SER A 331 26.90 7.23 -6.39
C SER A 331 28.23 7.13 -7.14
N LEU A 332 28.38 6.09 -7.96
CA LEU A 332 29.52 5.91 -8.86
C LEU A 332 29.14 6.24 -10.31
N THR A 333 28.42 7.36 -10.49
CA THR A 333 28.03 7.86 -11.81
C THR A 333 29.13 8.77 -12.34
N ILE A 334 29.90 8.25 -13.28
CA ILE A 334 31.04 8.94 -13.91
C ILE A 334 30.57 9.54 -15.24
N ASP A 335 30.85 10.83 -15.47
CA ASP A 335 30.52 11.50 -16.73
C ASP A 335 31.57 11.22 -17.84
N SER A 336 31.33 11.73 -19.06
CA SER A 336 32.27 11.54 -20.18
C SER A 336 33.64 12.22 -20.02
N ASN A 337 33.79 13.07 -19.00
CA ASN A 337 35.00 13.81 -18.65
C ASN A 337 35.63 13.27 -17.36
N LYS A 338 35.14 12.12 -16.85
CA LYS A 338 35.54 11.48 -15.58
C LYS A 338 35.24 12.26 -14.31
N HIS A 339 34.18 13.08 -14.32
CA HIS A 339 33.65 13.70 -13.10
C HIS A 339 32.77 12.72 -12.31
N VAL A 340 32.92 12.74 -10.99
CA VAL A 340 31.95 12.22 -10.01
C VAL A 340 31.54 13.31 -9.03
N THR A 341 30.39 13.17 -8.37
CA THR A 341 29.92 14.12 -7.34
C THR A 341 30.21 13.58 -5.94
N LEU A 342 30.90 14.37 -5.12
CA LEU A 342 31.13 14.06 -3.71
C LEU A 342 29.81 13.94 -2.93
N TYR A 343 29.82 13.17 -1.85
CA TYR A 343 28.64 13.03 -0.97
C TYR A 343 28.10 14.40 -0.55
N ASN A 344 26.76 14.54 -0.62
CA ASN A 344 26.05 15.79 -0.34
C ASN A 344 26.53 17.00 -1.18
N ASN A 345 27.17 16.78 -2.34
CA ASN A 345 27.73 17.81 -3.22
C ASN A 345 28.63 18.80 -2.48
N SER A 346 29.50 18.30 -1.60
CA SER A 346 30.33 19.11 -0.70
C SER A 346 31.79 18.70 -0.72
N SER A 347 32.69 19.67 -0.91
CA SER A 347 34.15 19.48 -0.87
C SER A 347 34.68 19.06 0.51
N ALA A 348 33.84 19.04 1.55
CA ALA A 348 34.20 18.50 2.87
C ALA A 348 34.35 16.97 2.90
N PHE A 349 33.84 16.27 1.86
CA PHE A 349 33.93 14.81 1.72
C PHE A 349 35.09 14.36 0.83
N ARG A 350 36.14 15.19 0.79
CA ARG A 350 37.48 14.89 0.29
C ARG A 350 38.50 15.31 1.34
N ALA A 351 39.61 14.57 1.48
CA ALA A 351 40.80 15.05 2.17
C ALA A 351 42.08 14.30 1.75
N ASP A 352 43.23 14.94 1.94
CA ASP A 352 44.58 14.37 1.73
C ASP A 352 44.94 13.27 2.76
N SER A 353 44.06 12.98 3.74
CA SER A 353 44.28 11.89 4.70
C SER A 353 43.05 11.51 5.51
N ALA A 354 42.20 12.46 5.93
CA ALA A 354 41.03 12.16 6.76
C ALA A 354 39.86 13.12 6.48
N ILE A 355 38.69 12.56 6.16
CA ILE A 355 37.45 13.32 6.08
C ILE A 355 37.02 13.71 7.51
N SER A 356 36.50 14.92 7.67
CA SER A 356 36.18 15.48 9.01
C SER A 356 35.10 14.66 9.73
N THR A 357 35.46 14.02 10.83
CA THR A 357 34.57 13.16 11.66
C THR A 357 34.32 13.75 13.06
N PRO A 358 33.20 13.41 13.72
CA PRO A 358 32.14 12.51 13.27
C PRO A 358 31.13 13.17 12.32
N PHE A 359 30.53 12.37 11.45
CA PHE A 359 29.38 12.76 10.62
C PHE A 359 28.40 11.57 10.47
N ASN A 360 27.14 11.86 10.15
CA ASN A 360 26.14 10.83 9.92
C ASN A 360 25.94 10.53 8.44
N LEU A 361 25.65 9.26 8.14
CA LEU A 361 25.18 8.80 6.85
C LEU A 361 23.78 8.17 7.02
N PRO A 362 22.75 8.63 6.27
CA PRO A 362 21.45 7.97 6.24
C PRO A 362 21.52 6.62 5.51
N ALA A 363 20.48 5.80 5.64
CA ALA A 363 20.37 4.53 4.91
C ALA A 363 20.63 4.71 3.39
N GLY A 364 21.47 3.87 2.80
CA GLY A 364 21.93 4.04 1.43
C GLY A 364 23.16 3.20 1.07
N THR A 365 23.59 3.31 -0.19
CA THR A 365 24.84 2.74 -0.71
C THR A 365 25.87 3.86 -0.87
N TYR A 366 27.10 3.61 -0.46
CA TYR A 366 28.18 4.59 -0.46
C TYR A 366 29.48 3.98 -1.02
N TYR A 367 30.35 4.86 -1.49
CA TYR A 367 31.64 4.50 -2.07
C TYR A 367 32.74 5.33 -1.44
N VAL A 368 33.85 4.68 -1.06
CA VAL A 368 35.10 5.39 -0.71
C VAL A 368 36.05 5.22 -1.88
N VAL A 369 36.63 6.30 -2.37
CA VAL A 369 37.71 6.25 -3.36
C VAL A 369 39.00 6.67 -2.65
N VAL A 370 40.06 5.92 -2.88
CA VAL A 370 41.43 6.32 -2.54
C VAL A 370 42.19 6.46 -3.85
N ASP A 371 42.60 7.69 -4.15
CA ASP A 371 43.12 8.11 -5.46
C ASP A 371 44.52 8.73 -5.31
N ALA A 372 45.36 8.66 -6.35
CA ALA A 372 46.73 9.13 -6.28
C ALA A 372 46.90 10.51 -6.93
N PHE A 373 47.16 11.54 -6.12
CA PHE A 373 47.13 12.93 -6.56
C PHE A 373 48.13 13.23 -7.69
N THR A 374 47.62 13.43 -8.91
CA THR A 374 48.38 13.86 -10.09
C THR A 374 49.53 12.92 -10.53
N SER A 375 49.14 11.90 -11.30
CA SER A 375 49.98 10.92 -11.99
C SER A 375 50.63 9.84 -11.13
N ALA A 376 50.86 8.68 -11.74
CA ALA A 376 51.34 7.47 -11.07
C ALA A 376 52.72 7.57 -10.37
N SER A 377 53.44 8.70 -10.48
CA SER A 377 54.63 8.95 -9.66
C SER A 377 54.32 9.25 -8.19
N ASN A 378 53.08 9.63 -7.89
CA ASN A 378 52.62 9.99 -6.56
C ASN A 378 51.80 8.86 -5.90
N ALA A 379 51.50 7.81 -6.66
CA ALA A 379 50.84 6.61 -6.17
C ALA A 379 51.75 5.78 -5.24
N GLY A 380 51.15 5.09 -4.26
CA GLY A 380 51.89 4.27 -3.30
C GLY A 380 51.01 3.69 -2.20
N ALA A 381 51.66 3.13 -1.18
CA ALA A 381 51.02 2.41 -0.09
C ALA A 381 50.18 3.29 0.85
N TYR A 382 48.97 2.84 1.16
CA TYR A 382 48.06 3.41 2.15
C TYR A 382 47.36 2.31 2.96
N THR A 383 46.81 2.68 4.11
CA THR A 383 45.87 1.87 4.90
C THR A 383 44.62 2.68 5.16
N LEU A 384 43.51 2.28 4.53
CA LEU A 384 42.17 2.81 4.77
C LEU A 384 41.70 2.34 6.15
N ASN A 385 41.04 3.23 6.89
CA ASN A 385 40.40 2.98 8.17
C ASN A 385 39.01 3.61 8.14
N LEU A 386 37.98 2.77 8.25
CA LEU A 386 36.58 3.17 8.31
C LEU A 386 35.94 2.59 9.57
N ASN A 387 35.66 3.47 10.54
CA ASN A 387 34.91 3.13 11.73
C ASN A 387 33.51 3.73 11.65
N MET A 388 32.49 2.89 11.77
CA MET A 388 31.08 3.26 11.77
C MET A 388 30.38 2.61 12.94
N GLN A 389 29.46 3.31 13.58
CA GLN A 389 28.58 2.77 14.59
C GLN A 389 27.14 3.13 14.24
N PRO A 390 26.14 2.32 14.64
CA PRO A 390 24.74 2.73 14.52
C PRO A 390 24.56 4.11 15.16
N ALA A 391 23.75 4.98 14.55
CA ALA A 391 23.45 6.26 15.16
C ALA A 391 22.75 6.01 16.52
N ASN A 392 23.42 6.43 17.59
CA ASN A 392 23.03 6.23 18.99
C ASN A 392 23.08 4.75 19.48
N SER A 393 24.20 4.39 20.12
CA SER A 393 24.46 3.02 20.64
C SER A 393 23.71 2.70 21.95
N GLY A 394 23.19 3.70 22.66
CA GLY A 394 22.44 3.53 23.90
C GLY A 394 23.30 3.36 25.15
N THR A 395 24.48 3.97 25.16
CA THR A 395 25.39 4.02 26.32
C THR A 395 25.30 5.38 27.02
N THR A 396 25.86 5.52 28.21
CA THR A 396 25.95 6.79 28.95
C THR A 396 26.69 7.88 28.17
N SER A 397 27.66 7.47 27.35
CA SER A 397 28.46 8.32 26.46
C SER A 397 27.79 8.62 25.12
N ASN A 398 26.80 7.83 24.71
CA ASN A 398 26.08 7.96 23.44
C ASN A 398 24.64 7.40 23.54
N PRO A 399 23.72 8.07 24.27
CA PRO A 399 22.36 7.60 24.51
C PRO A 399 21.50 7.58 23.24
N ILE A 400 20.48 6.71 23.20
CA ILE A 400 19.47 6.69 22.13
C ILE A 400 18.61 7.95 22.21
N VAL A 401 18.84 8.91 21.31
CA VAL A 401 18.10 10.17 21.31
C VAL A 401 16.69 9.97 20.77
N ILE A 402 15.71 10.06 21.66
CA ILE A 402 14.29 10.19 21.31
C ILE A 402 14.06 11.66 20.95
N ASN A 403 13.93 11.93 19.65
CA ASN A 403 13.69 13.26 19.11
C ASN A 403 12.24 13.72 19.34
N VAL A 404 11.91 14.06 20.59
CA VAL A 404 10.63 14.67 20.95
C VAL A 404 10.49 16.00 20.21
N PRO A 405 9.42 16.21 19.41
CA PRO A 405 9.25 17.43 18.64
C PRO A 405 9.13 18.69 19.51
N ASN A 406 9.48 19.84 18.95
CA ASN A 406 9.64 21.09 19.69
C ASN A 406 8.92 22.27 19.01
N PRO A 407 7.93 22.92 19.68
CA PRO A 407 7.35 22.52 20.95
C PRO A 407 6.47 21.28 20.80
N LEU A 408 6.38 20.43 21.83
CA LEU A 408 5.57 19.21 21.76
C LEU A 408 4.10 19.55 21.47
N SER A 409 3.59 20.66 22.03
CA SER A 409 2.27 21.26 21.74
C SER A 409 2.01 21.63 20.26
N SER A 410 3.03 21.60 19.38
CA SER A 410 2.84 21.76 17.93
C SER A 410 2.56 20.44 17.19
N GLU A 411 2.74 19.29 17.85
CA GLU A 411 2.36 17.97 17.31
C GLU A 411 0.86 17.72 17.36
N PRO A 412 0.32 16.81 16.53
CA PRO A 412 -1.04 16.29 16.64
C PRO A 412 -1.40 15.87 18.07
N ALA A 413 -2.24 16.68 18.71
CA ALA A 413 -2.65 16.64 20.11
C ALA A 413 -1.60 16.88 21.21
N GLY A 414 -0.50 17.56 20.90
CA GLY A 414 0.60 17.65 21.86
C GLY A 414 1.12 16.27 22.29
N PHE A 415 0.90 15.26 21.46
CA PHE A 415 1.17 13.86 21.74
C PHE A 415 2.21 13.35 20.75
N TYR A 416 3.26 12.75 21.27
CA TYR A 416 4.31 12.09 20.49
C TYR A 416 4.54 10.69 21.04
N SER A 417 4.75 9.71 20.18
CA SER A 417 5.04 8.33 20.55
C SER A 417 6.30 7.84 19.85
N TYR A 418 7.14 7.15 20.60
CA TYR A 418 8.37 6.51 20.16
C TYR A 418 8.32 5.03 20.54
N THR A 419 8.61 4.15 19.59
CA THR A 419 8.72 2.71 19.82
C THR A 419 10.11 2.25 19.37
N ASP A 420 10.75 1.42 20.18
CA ASP A 420 12.04 0.80 19.90
C ASP A 420 12.00 -0.67 20.30
N SER A 421 12.68 -1.52 19.54
CA SER A 421 12.74 -2.97 19.81
C SER A 421 14.18 -3.42 19.76
N ARG A 422 14.72 -3.81 20.92
CA ARG A 422 16.13 -4.19 21.10
C ARG A 422 16.24 -5.46 21.92
N ASN A 423 17.48 -5.93 22.09
CA ASN A 423 17.76 -7.17 22.79
C ASN A 423 19.03 -7.02 23.62
N THR A 424 18.89 -7.01 24.94
CA THR A 424 20.02 -6.81 25.86
C THR A 424 21.00 -7.99 25.88
N ASN A 425 20.74 -9.10 25.18
CA ASN A 425 21.74 -10.17 24.98
C ASN A 425 22.93 -9.75 24.10
N TYR A 426 22.84 -8.67 23.31
CA TYR A 426 23.94 -8.26 22.41
C TYR A 426 25.04 -7.48 23.16
N SER A 427 25.83 -8.20 23.94
CA SER A 427 26.82 -7.64 24.88
C SER A 427 28.13 -7.11 24.24
N SER A 428 28.15 -6.75 22.95
CA SER A 428 29.36 -6.27 22.28
C SER A 428 29.83 -4.88 22.74
N PHE A 429 28.95 -4.11 23.40
CA PHE A 429 29.28 -2.82 24.04
C PHE A 429 29.41 -2.88 25.56
N ALA A 430 28.96 -3.96 26.21
CA ALA A 430 28.88 -4.03 27.67
C ALA A 430 29.51 -5.33 28.23
N PRO A 431 30.85 -5.33 28.48
CA PRO A 431 31.46 -6.38 29.29
C PRO A 431 30.98 -6.40 30.74
N ASN A 432 30.46 -5.28 31.27
CA ASN A 432 29.70 -5.15 32.53
C ASN A 432 28.95 -3.80 32.53
N GLY A 433 27.63 -3.79 32.73
CA GLY A 433 26.75 -2.59 32.67
C GLY A 433 27.30 -1.30 33.25
N GLU A 434 27.01 -0.19 32.62
CA GLU A 434 27.44 1.13 33.08
C GLU A 434 26.70 1.57 34.36
N ILE A 435 25.52 1.00 34.62
CA ILE A 435 24.71 1.13 35.83
C ILE A 435 24.45 -0.29 36.38
N ASP A 436 24.90 -0.56 37.62
CA ASP A 436 24.59 -1.84 38.31
C ASP A 436 23.46 -1.66 39.34
N SER A 437 23.09 -0.41 39.69
CA SER A 437 22.03 -0.11 40.66
C SER A 437 21.55 1.35 40.61
N TYR A 438 20.39 1.59 41.23
CA TYR A 438 19.66 2.86 41.17
C TYR A 438 19.45 3.42 42.58
N ASN A 439 19.96 4.62 42.84
CA ASN A 439 19.91 5.24 44.17
C ASN A 439 18.45 5.37 44.68
N GLY A 440 18.21 4.93 45.92
CA GLY A 440 16.86 4.83 46.50
C GLY A 440 16.18 3.47 46.30
N TYR A 441 16.74 2.59 45.48
CA TYR A 441 16.25 1.22 45.23
C TYR A 441 17.30 0.19 45.68
N SER A 442 16.85 -1.01 46.07
CA SER A 442 17.70 -2.06 46.65
C SER A 442 17.84 -3.29 45.75
N GLN A 443 17.27 -3.22 44.55
CA GLN A 443 17.37 -4.23 43.51
C GLN A 443 18.77 -4.21 42.90
N ASP A 444 19.25 -5.40 42.50
CA ASP A 444 20.45 -5.59 41.71
C ASP A 444 20.00 -5.62 40.25
N GLU A 445 20.48 -4.66 39.47
CA GLU A 445 20.21 -4.55 38.03
C GLU A 445 21.52 -4.78 37.25
N SER A 446 22.55 -5.35 37.86
CA SER A 446 23.86 -5.52 37.21
C SER A 446 23.74 -6.35 35.93
N GLY A 447 23.77 -5.69 34.78
CA GLY A 447 23.29 -6.25 33.52
C GLY A 447 23.77 -5.49 32.30
N PRO A 448 23.44 -5.94 31.09
CA PRO A 448 23.45 -5.11 29.89
C PRO A 448 22.20 -4.23 29.83
N GLU A 449 22.38 -2.92 29.75
CA GLU A 449 21.31 -1.93 29.65
C GLU A 449 21.31 -1.19 28.30
N TYR A 450 20.20 -0.51 27.99
CA TYR A 450 20.15 0.54 26.96
C TYR A 450 19.61 1.84 27.54
N ILE A 451 20.33 2.93 27.30
CA ILE A 451 20.03 4.27 27.78
C ILE A 451 19.48 5.12 26.63
N TYR A 452 18.32 5.73 26.87
CA TYR A 452 17.63 6.65 25.97
C TYR A 452 17.66 8.05 26.56
N GLN A 453 17.83 9.07 25.74
CA GLN A 453 17.77 10.48 26.12
C GLN A 453 16.60 11.16 25.42
N PHE A 454 15.85 12.00 26.14
CA PHE A 454 14.85 12.88 25.54
C PHE A 454 14.92 14.29 26.15
N THR A 455 14.52 15.30 25.37
CA THR A 455 14.48 16.69 25.84
C THR A 455 13.08 17.27 25.68
N LEU A 456 12.50 17.70 26.79
CA LEU A 456 11.24 18.41 26.86
C LEU A 456 11.49 19.92 26.86
N ASN A 457 10.80 20.67 26.01
CA ASN A 457 10.87 22.14 25.96
C ASN A 457 9.66 22.81 26.64
N GLU A 458 8.73 22.00 27.14
CA GLU A 458 7.52 22.36 27.87
C GLU A 458 7.17 21.22 28.85
N GLU A 459 6.24 21.43 29.77
CA GLU A 459 5.82 20.38 30.69
C GLU A 459 4.95 19.31 29.99
N ALA A 460 5.27 18.03 30.22
CA ALA A 460 4.60 16.90 29.59
C ALA A 460 4.47 15.70 30.54
N VAL A 461 3.39 14.93 30.39
CA VAL A 461 3.27 13.57 30.95
C VAL A 461 4.04 12.63 30.04
N VAL A 462 5.05 11.96 30.58
CA VAL A 462 5.85 10.94 29.88
C VAL A 462 5.49 9.57 30.44
N THR A 463 5.03 8.66 29.58
CA THR A 463 4.69 7.28 29.95
C THR A 463 5.53 6.32 29.12
N ALA A 464 6.29 5.44 29.77
CA ALA A 464 7.18 4.49 29.12
C ALA A 464 6.86 3.06 29.57
N THR A 465 6.74 2.13 28.62
CA THR A 465 6.23 0.76 28.85
C THR A 465 7.08 -0.27 28.12
N LEU A 466 7.41 -1.37 28.80
CA LEU A 466 8.10 -2.53 28.25
C LEU A 466 7.12 -3.65 27.90
N SER A 467 7.29 -4.25 26.73
CA SER A 467 6.44 -5.30 26.17
C SER A 467 7.26 -6.36 25.39
N ASN A 468 6.59 -7.39 24.89
CA ASN A 468 7.16 -8.44 24.02
C ASN A 468 8.39 -9.22 24.56
N MET A 469 8.58 -9.25 25.87
CA MET A 469 9.62 -10.05 26.53
C MET A 469 9.26 -11.55 26.57
N PRO A 470 10.14 -12.46 26.10
CA PRO A 470 9.91 -13.90 26.14
C PRO A 470 10.16 -14.50 27.53
N SER A 471 9.67 -15.72 27.76
CA SER A 471 9.90 -16.46 29.01
C SER A 471 11.39 -16.65 29.31
N GLY A 472 11.87 -16.02 30.38
CA GLY A 472 13.28 -16.03 30.78
C GLY A 472 13.99 -14.69 30.66
N THR A 473 13.37 -13.71 30.00
CA THR A 473 13.78 -12.30 29.95
C THR A 473 12.96 -11.48 30.95
N ASP A 474 13.62 -10.53 31.61
CA ASP A 474 13.06 -9.67 32.65
C ASP A 474 13.84 -8.35 32.60
N ILE A 475 13.21 -7.32 32.03
CA ILE A 475 13.82 -6.00 31.81
C ILE A 475 12.99 -4.99 32.59
N ASP A 476 13.67 -4.19 33.41
CA ASP A 476 13.11 -3.12 34.21
C ASP A 476 13.27 -1.77 33.50
N ILE A 477 12.36 -0.83 33.78
CA ILE A 477 12.44 0.53 33.26
C ILE A 477 12.67 1.55 34.37
N HIS A 478 13.68 2.40 34.17
CA HIS A 478 14.12 3.44 35.09
C HIS A 478 14.08 4.80 34.39
N LEU A 479 13.69 5.86 35.12
CA LEU A 479 13.69 7.24 34.65
C LEU A 479 14.59 8.09 35.55
N LEU A 480 15.51 8.84 34.93
CA LEU A 480 16.53 9.66 35.58
C LEU A 480 16.39 11.13 35.16
N SER A 481 16.70 12.06 36.06
CA SER A 481 16.80 13.50 35.70
C SER A 481 18.11 13.88 35.04
N ASP A 482 19.15 13.04 35.20
CA ASP A 482 20.46 13.19 34.55
C ASP A 482 21.26 11.87 34.66
N LEU A 483 22.37 11.77 33.93
CA LEU A 483 23.29 10.62 33.96
C LEU A 483 24.44 10.79 34.97
N THR A 484 24.20 11.39 36.15
CA THR A 484 25.19 11.38 37.22
C THR A 484 25.31 9.96 37.79
N ILE A 485 26.37 9.26 37.40
CA ILE A 485 26.67 7.90 37.85
C ILE A 485 27.94 7.91 38.69
N SER A 486 27.87 7.31 39.88
CA SER A 486 29.01 7.20 40.80
C SER A 486 29.14 5.75 41.25
N SER A 487 30.31 5.14 41.02
CA SER A 487 30.55 3.70 41.29
C SER A 487 29.45 2.79 40.70
N LYS A 488 29.01 3.09 39.46
CA LYS A 488 27.89 2.45 38.76
C LYS A 488 26.52 2.55 39.45
N VAL A 489 26.35 3.49 40.37
CA VAL A 489 25.04 3.81 40.95
C VAL A 489 24.50 5.06 40.26
N ALA A 490 23.37 4.97 39.57
CA ALA A 490 22.65 6.13 39.05
C ALA A 490 22.10 6.95 40.22
N GLN A 491 22.51 8.22 40.36
CA GLN A 491 22.26 9.02 41.55
C GLN A 491 20.87 9.67 41.60
N ASN A 492 20.39 10.15 40.44
CA ASN A 492 19.25 11.07 40.36
C ASN A 492 18.04 10.41 39.68
N VAL A 493 17.50 9.40 40.37
CA VAL A 493 16.38 8.55 39.91
C VAL A 493 15.05 9.23 40.23
N ILE A 494 14.18 9.38 39.22
CA ILE A 494 12.80 9.88 39.36
C ILE A 494 11.85 8.73 39.70
N GLY A 495 12.04 7.56 39.08
CA GLY A 495 11.29 6.35 39.39
C GLY A 495 11.75 5.12 38.61
N ARG A 496 11.27 3.94 39.01
CA ARG A 496 11.38 2.68 38.26
C ARG A 496 10.09 1.86 38.30
N ASN A 497 9.94 0.95 37.35
CA ASN A 497 8.93 -0.10 37.39
C ASN A 497 9.37 -1.31 36.56
N ASP A 498 8.85 -2.47 36.91
CA ASP A 498 9.13 -3.74 36.24
C ASP A 498 8.50 -3.81 34.81
N LYS A 499 7.58 -2.89 34.49
CA LYS A 499 6.90 -2.82 33.17
C LYS A 499 6.55 -1.44 32.68
N SER A 500 6.04 -0.54 33.52
CA SER A 500 5.51 0.75 33.05
C SER A 500 5.62 1.86 34.09
N ILE A 501 6.08 3.03 33.67
CA ILE A 501 6.17 4.25 34.45
C ILE A 501 5.44 5.39 33.76
N SER A 502 4.86 6.30 34.55
CA SER A 502 4.21 7.52 34.05
C SER A 502 4.48 8.68 35.00
N PHE A 503 5.04 9.78 34.49
CA PHE A 503 5.43 10.96 35.27
C PHE A 503 5.13 12.25 34.52
N THR A 504 4.62 13.26 35.23
CA THR A 504 4.63 14.65 34.73
C THR A 504 6.00 15.25 34.95
N LEU A 505 6.66 15.67 33.87
CA LEU A 505 8.00 16.23 33.84
C LEU A 505 7.95 17.65 33.27
N SER A 506 8.63 18.58 33.94
CA SER A 506 8.82 19.95 33.43
C SER A 506 9.78 19.98 32.24
N ALA A 507 9.97 21.14 31.62
CA ALA A 507 10.99 21.31 30.57
C ALA A 507 12.40 20.99 31.10
N GLY A 508 13.15 20.16 30.36
CA GLY A 508 14.45 19.61 30.76
C GLY A 508 14.87 18.42 29.90
N THR A 509 16.10 17.96 30.06
CA THR A 509 16.60 16.71 29.47
C THR A 509 16.54 15.60 30.50
N TYR A 510 16.05 14.44 30.09
CA TYR A 510 15.78 13.27 30.94
C TYR A 510 16.26 12.00 30.24
N TYR A 511 16.41 10.93 31.02
CA TYR A 511 16.92 9.65 30.52
C TYR A 511 16.05 8.49 30.95
N LEU A 512 15.75 7.58 30.03
CA LEU A 512 15.19 6.26 30.34
C LEU A 512 16.31 5.23 30.27
N VAL A 513 16.28 4.25 31.15
CA VAL A 513 17.14 3.07 31.08
C VAL A 513 16.24 1.83 31.04
N ALA A 514 16.45 0.98 30.04
CA ALA A 514 15.90 -0.36 29.97
C ALA A 514 17.00 -1.33 30.38
N ASP A 515 16.88 -1.89 31.57
CA ASP A 515 17.96 -2.59 32.29
C ASP A 515 17.58 -4.05 32.59
N SER A 516 18.55 -4.97 32.68
CA SER A 516 18.24 -6.39 32.83
C SER A 516 18.22 -6.83 34.31
N TYR A 517 17.07 -7.31 34.77
CA TYR A 517 16.89 -7.68 36.16
C TYR A 517 17.81 -8.82 36.62
N VAL A 518 18.37 -8.70 37.83
CA VAL A 518 19.14 -9.75 38.49
C VAL A 518 18.32 -10.39 39.59
N THR A 519 17.95 -11.65 39.37
CA THR A 519 17.28 -12.47 40.39
C THR A 519 18.11 -12.58 41.67
N SER A 520 17.46 -12.80 42.82
CA SER A 520 18.14 -12.96 44.12
C SER A 520 19.18 -14.09 44.22
N GLY A 521 19.30 -14.94 43.20
CA GLY A 521 20.37 -15.93 43.04
C GLY A 521 21.54 -15.47 42.16
N GLY A 522 21.63 -14.18 41.80
CA GLY A 522 22.68 -13.61 40.94
C GLY A 522 22.56 -13.97 39.45
N THR A 523 21.39 -14.44 39.01
CA THR A 523 21.16 -14.74 37.57
C THR A 523 20.49 -13.56 36.90
N LYS A 524 21.21 -12.94 35.96
CA LYS A 524 20.75 -11.87 35.07
C LYS A 524 19.66 -12.36 34.11
N LYS A 525 18.78 -11.47 33.65
CA LYS A 525 17.65 -11.79 32.76
C LYS A 525 17.60 -11.02 31.43
N PRO A 526 18.72 -10.89 30.69
CA PRO A 526 18.74 -10.18 29.42
C PRO A 526 17.88 -10.85 28.34
N GLY A 527 17.51 -10.07 27.33
CA GLY A 527 16.78 -10.54 26.16
C GLY A 527 16.06 -9.48 25.36
N PRO A 528 15.27 -9.90 24.36
CA PRO A 528 14.52 -8.99 23.52
C PRO A 528 13.36 -8.35 24.29
N TYR A 529 13.16 -7.06 24.06
CA TYR A 529 12.06 -6.26 24.59
C TYR A 529 11.61 -5.27 23.51
N GLN A 530 10.37 -4.80 23.63
CA GLN A 530 9.88 -3.60 22.97
C GLN A 530 9.66 -2.52 24.04
N LEU A 531 10.16 -1.32 23.79
CA LEU A 531 9.94 -0.12 24.59
C LEU A 531 9.01 0.81 23.83
N ASP A 532 7.86 1.14 24.43
CA ASP A 532 6.90 2.12 23.93
C ASP A 532 6.90 3.33 24.87
N VAL A 533 7.33 4.50 24.38
CA VAL A 533 7.37 5.77 25.12
C VAL A 533 6.38 6.75 24.50
N THR A 534 5.57 7.39 25.33
CA THR A 534 4.62 8.43 24.92
C THR A 534 4.85 9.70 25.72
N PHE A 535 4.68 10.84 25.05
CA PHE A 535 4.90 12.19 25.58
C PHE A 535 3.65 12.99 25.29
N GLN A 536 2.98 13.48 26.33
CA GLN A 536 1.74 14.25 26.24
C GLN A 536 1.93 15.61 26.91
N SER A 537 1.98 16.68 26.12
CA SER A 537 2.02 18.06 26.61
C SER A 537 0.91 18.34 27.62
N THR A 538 1.24 18.94 28.77
CA THR A 538 0.25 19.45 29.73
C THR A 538 -0.32 20.80 29.33
N SER A 539 0.40 21.54 28.48
CA SER A 539 0.00 22.83 27.92
C SER A 539 -0.91 22.69 26.70
N TYR A 540 -0.98 21.49 26.11
CA TYR A 540 -1.98 21.15 25.12
C TYR A 540 -3.38 21.14 25.75
N THR A 541 -4.19 22.14 25.40
CA THR A 541 -5.65 22.02 25.51
C THR A 541 -6.18 21.14 24.38
N PRO A 542 -6.83 20.00 24.66
CA PRO A 542 -7.54 19.23 23.64
C PRO A 542 -8.57 20.09 22.90
N PRO A 543 -8.88 19.79 21.62
CA PRO A 543 -10.16 20.20 21.08
C PRO A 543 -11.25 19.68 22.03
N PRO A 544 -12.33 20.45 22.23
CA PRO A 544 -13.23 20.27 23.36
C PRO A 544 -13.69 18.82 23.54
N ALA A 545 -13.74 18.38 24.80
CA ALA A 545 -13.62 16.99 25.29
C ALA A 545 -14.67 15.94 24.88
N SER A 546 -15.12 15.95 23.62
CA SER A 546 -15.93 14.91 22.99
C SER A 546 -15.61 14.88 21.51
N HIS A 547 -15.07 13.75 21.01
CA HIS A 547 -14.94 13.52 19.58
C HIS A 547 -16.32 13.64 18.91
N VAL A 548 -16.36 14.20 17.70
CA VAL A 548 -17.57 14.25 16.90
C VAL A 548 -17.90 12.84 16.42
N VAL A 549 -19.07 12.37 16.83
CA VAL A 549 -19.76 11.28 16.16
C VAL A 549 -20.94 11.89 15.42
N GLN A 550 -20.79 12.07 14.10
CA GLN A 550 -21.83 12.60 13.22
C GLN A 550 -22.45 11.47 12.38
N GLY A 551 -23.77 11.48 12.19
CA GLY A 551 -24.46 10.48 11.36
C GLY A 551 -25.31 11.12 10.28
N TYR A 552 -25.16 10.66 9.04
CA TYR A 552 -26.01 11.05 7.92
C TYR A 552 -27.30 10.22 7.95
N TYR A 553 -28.43 10.89 8.12
CA TYR A 553 -29.77 10.33 7.97
C TYR A 553 -30.25 10.52 6.52
N THR A 554 -30.84 9.47 5.95
CA THR A 554 -31.28 9.42 4.55
C THR A 554 -32.79 9.34 4.44
N PHE A 555 -33.43 10.38 3.89
CA PHE A 555 -34.90 10.47 3.78
C PHE A 555 -35.54 9.23 3.12
N PHE A 556 -34.87 8.64 2.13
CA PHE A 556 -35.38 7.55 1.30
C PHE A 556 -35.39 6.17 1.99
N ASN A 557 -34.71 5.99 3.13
CA ASN A 557 -34.81 4.74 3.90
C ASN A 557 -36.04 4.72 4.83
N GLY A 558 -36.69 5.87 5.02
CA GLY A 558 -37.95 6.05 5.75
C GLY A 558 -37.77 6.01 7.26
N TYR A 559 -38.07 7.13 7.92
CA TYR A 559 -38.17 7.16 9.38
C TYR A 559 -39.28 6.25 9.88
N ARG A 560 -38.99 5.41 10.88
CA ARG A 560 -39.96 4.48 11.49
C ARG A 560 -40.24 4.75 12.97
N GLY A 561 -39.99 5.97 13.43
CA GLY A 561 -40.08 6.35 14.84
C GLY A 561 -38.94 5.74 15.63
N ASP A 562 -37.87 6.51 15.83
CA ASP A 562 -36.72 6.38 16.75
C ASP A 562 -35.97 5.04 16.99
N THR A 563 -36.60 3.86 16.89
CA THR A 563 -36.17 2.58 17.49
C THR A 563 -34.77 2.04 17.19
N TYR A 564 -34.00 2.63 16.26
CA TYR A 564 -32.69 2.13 15.84
C TYR A 564 -31.53 3.13 15.99
N ILE A 565 -31.79 4.40 16.28
CA ILE A 565 -30.73 5.40 16.47
C ILE A 565 -30.42 5.51 17.97
N GLN A 566 -29.19 5.21 18.38
CA GLN A 566 -28.77 5.41 19.78
C GLN A 566 -28.32 6.85 19.98
N TRP A 567 -29.29 7.71 20.29
CA TRP A 567 -29.07 9.16 20.41
C TRP A 567 -27.99 9.51 21.42
N ASP A 568 -27.90 8.82 22.55
CA ASP A 568 -26.83 9.01 23.56
C ASP A 568 -25.41 8.81 23.01
N LYS A 569 -25.27 8.17 21.85
CA LYS A 569 -24.02 7.85 21.16
C LYS A 569 -23.79 8.67 19.89
N LEU A 570 -24.61 9.71 19.67
CA LEU A 570 -24.40 10.70 18.62
C LEU A 570 -24.18 12.09 19.23
N THR A 571 -23.30 12.86 18.59
CA THR A 571 -23.13 14.30 18.88
C THR A 571 -23.84 15.16 17.82
N HIS A 572 -23.76 14.75 16.55
CA HIS A 572 -24.28 15.49 15.41
C HIS A 572 -25.20 14.59 14.56
N PHE A 573 -26.25 15.20 14.02
CA PHE A 573 -27.20 14.58 13.10
C PHE A 573 -27.22 15.40 11.81
N ILE A 574 -26.97 14.76 10.67
CA ILE A 574 -26.94 15.42 9.37
C ILE A 574 -28.08 14.89 8.52
N TYR A 575 -28.92 15.79 8.00
CA TYR A 575 -30.03 15.42 7.13
C TYR A 575 -29.56 15.43 5.67
N PHE A 576 -29.31 14.24 5.12
CA PHE A 576 -28.97 14.05 3.71
C PHE A 576 -30.23 13.93 2.87
N CYS A 577 -30.53 14.83 1.92
CA CYS A 577 -29.86 16.11 1.66
C CYS A 577 -30.84 17.11 1.03
N MET A 578 -30.46 18.39 0.94
CA MET A 578 -31.17 19.40 0.16
C MET A 578 -30.46 19.60 -1.18
N GLU A 579 -31.14 19.29 -2.28
CA GLU A 579 -30.60 19.39 -3.64
C GLU A 579 -30.82 20.78 -4.23
N PHE A 580 -29.79 21.29 -4.93
CA PHE A 580 -29.83 22.60 -5.60
C PHE A 580 -29.59 22.49 -7.11
N ASN A 581 -30.18 23.42 -7.85
CA ASN A 581 -29.92 23.66 -9.28
C ASN A 581 -28.62 24.45 -9.51
N SER A 582 -28.13 24.45 -10.74
CA SER A 582 -26.89 25.16 -11.13
C SER A 582 -26.97 26.69 -11.05
N ASP A 583 -28.16 27.27 -10.89
CA ASP A 583 -28.36 28.70 -10.64
C ASP A 583 -28.42 29.06 -9.14
N GLY A 584 -28.29 28.08 -8.25
CA GLY A 584 -28.44 28.23 -6.80
C GLY A 584 -29.90 28.21 -6.31
N SER A 585 -30.88 27.95 -7.17
CA SER A 585 -32.26 27.68 -6.72
C SER A 585 -32.39 26.28 -6.11
N VAL A 586 -33.37 26.09 -5.22
CA VAL A 586 -33.68 24.78 -4.64
C VAL A 586 -34.29 23.87 -5.70
N ASP A 587 -33.83 22.62 -5.79
CA ASP A 587 -34.44 21.56 -6.58
C ASP A 587 -35.47 20.81 -5.70
N THR A 588 -35.00 20.27 -4.58
CA THR A 588 -35.84 19.59 -3.58
C THR A 588 -35.20 19.66 -2.20
N THR A 589 -36.04 19.77 -1.16
CA THR A 589 -35.64 19.67 0.25
C THR A 589 -35.91 18.28 0.85
N HIS A 590 -36.44 17.35 0.04
CA HIS A 590 -36.79 15.97 0.40
C HIS A 590 -37.62 15.80 1.68
N GLY A 591 -38.42 16.81 2.02
CA GLY A 591 -39.27 16.79 3.23
C GLY A 591 -38.59 17.35 4.48
N TRP A 592 -37.43 18.00 4.37
CA TRP A 592 -36.69 18.66 5.46
C TRP A 592 -37.57 19.46 6.43
N ARG A 593 -38.63 20.12 5.98
CA ARG A 593 -39.51 20.93 6.85
C ARG A 593 -40.49 20.11 7.70
N THR A 594 -40.67 18.82 7.41
CA THR A 594 -41.73 17.98 7.98
C THR A 594 -41.26 16.58 8.42
N ASP A 595 -40.02 16.18 8.13
CA ASP A 595 -39.48 14.92 8.61
C ASP A 595 -39.28 14.99 10.14
N THR A 596 -39.82 14.00 10.85
CA THR A 596 -39.78 13.91 12.32
C THR A 596 -38.41 13.52 12.84
N ALA A 597 -37.55 12.88 12.03
CA ALA A 597 -36.18 12.54 12.44
C ALA A 597 -35.38 13.77 12.91
N VAL A 598 -35.69 14.94 12.35
CA VAL A 598 -35.11 16.23 12.72
C VAL A 598 -35.68 16.73 14.07
N ASP A 599 -36.97 16.55 14.34
CA ASP A 599 -37.58 16.89 15.64
C ASP A 599 -37.00 16.00 16.74
N ASP A 600 -36.87 14.70 16.47
CA ASP A 600 -36.33 13.72 17.42
C ASP A 600 -34.84 13.97 17.69
N ALA A 601 -34.04 14.37 16.69
CA ALA A 601 -32.66 14.80 16.89
C ALA A 601 -32.54 16.06 17.75
N LEU A 602 -33.40 17.07 17.52
CA LEU A 602 -33.45 18.29 18.34
C LEU A 602 -33.90 17.98 19.77
N ALA A 603 -34.93 17.15 19.95
CA ALA A 603 -35.45 16.75 21.25
C ALA A 603 -34.42 15.95 22.09
N ASN A 604 -33.54 15.20 21.43
CA ASN A 604 -32.41 14.51 22.06
C ASN A 604 -31.16 15.41 22.22
N GLY A 605 -31.26 16.71 21.94
CA GLY A 605 -30.17 17.68 22.14
C GLY A 605 -28.99 17.51 21.19
N LYS A 606 -29.22 17.05 19.96
CA LYS A 606 -28.17 16.86 18.95
C LYS A 606 -27.89 18.11 18.14
N ILE A 607 -26.64 18.27 17.73
CA ILE A 607 -26.27 19.29 16.77
C ILE A 607 -26.75 18.86 15.38
N VAL A 608 -27.92 19.37 15.02
CA VAL A 608 -28.56 19.13 13.71
C VAL A 608 -27.94 20.03 12.64
N LEU A 609 -27.53 19.45 11.51
CA LEU A 609 -27.07 20.14 10.31
C LEU A 609 -27.94 19.75 9.10
N LEU A 610 -28.15 20.72 8.21
CA LEU A 610 -28.76 20.48 6.89
C LEU A 610 -27.65 20.33 5.84
N ASP A 611 -27.58 19.17 5.19
CA ASP A 611 -26.66 18.96 4.07
C ASP A 611 -27.18 19.57 2.77
N ALA A 612 -26.28 20.17 1.99
CA ALA A 612 -26.53 20.84 0.73
C ALA A 612 -25.75 20.14 -0.41
N CYS A 613 -26.45 19.26 -1.12
CA CYS A 613 -25.86 18.35 -2.08
C CYS A 613 -25.92 18.89 -3.52
N VAL A 614 -24.78 18.94 -4.22
CA VAL A 614 -24.68 19.38 -5.61
C VAL A 614 -23.75 18.47 -6.41
N PHE A 615 -24.36 17.59 -7.21
CA PHE A 615 -23.63 16.58 -7.97
C PHE A 615 -23.41 16.95 -9.44
N GLY A 616 -22.24 16.56 -9.97
CA GLY A 616 -21.79 16.76 -11.34
C GLY A 616 -20.96 18.03 -11.52
N GLY A 617 -19.68 17.88 -11.87
CA GLY A 617 -18.71 18.99 -11.97
C GLY A 617 -19.08 20.14 -12.93
N SER A 618 -19.97 19.93 -13.90
CA SER A 618 -20.53 21.03 -14.71
C SER A 618 -21.63 21.82 -13.98
N LYS A 619 -22.50 21.15 -13.22
CA LYS A 619 -23.54 21.77 -12.37
C LYS A 619 -22.88 22.63 -11.29
N ILE A 620 -21.88 22.05 -10.63
CA ILE A 620 -21.02 22.71 -9.64
C ILE A 620 -20.32 23.95 -10.24
N ALA A 621 -19.67 23.82 -11.39
CA ALA A 621 -18.95 24.94 -12.01
C ALA A 621 -19.86 26.13 -12.38
N THR A 622 -21.09 25.87 -12.84
CA THR A 622 -22.07 26.93 -13.13
C THR A 622 -22.61 27.61 -11.87
N LEU A 623 -22.76 26.88 -10.77
CA LEU A 623 -23.17 27.46 -9.48
C LEU A 623 -22.04 28.30 -8.90
N LEU A 624 -20.84 27.73 -8.80
CA LEU A 624 -19.68 28.38 -8.18
C LEU A 624 -19.20 29.60 -8.99
N GLY A 625 -19.13 29.52 -10.32
CA GLY A 625 -18.59 30.58 -11.19
C GLY A 625 -19.44 31.86 -11.31
N SER A 626 -20.49 32.03 -10.49
CA SER A 626 -21.35 33.22 -10.47
C SER A 626 -21.66 33.61 -9.04
N ALA A 627 -21.22 34.81 -8.61
CA ALA A 627 -21.51 35.35 -7.28
C ALA A 627 -23.02 35.44 -7.00
N SER A 628 -23.84 35.73 -8.03
CA SER A 628 -25.30 35.73 -7.89
C SER A 628 -25.90 34.34 -7.68
N ASN A 629 -25.26 33.29 -8.21
CA ASN A 629 -25.70 31.91 -8.01
C ASN A 629 -25.26 31.40 -6.63
N ARG A 630 -24.01 31.69 -6.22
CA ARG A 630 -23.51 31.41 -4.86
C ARG A 630 -24.37 32.09 -3.80
N GLN A 631 -24.68 33.38 -3.95
CA GLN A 631 -25.54 34.11 -3.01
C GLN A 631 -26.96 33.50 -2.95
N ARG A 632 -27.55 33.12 -4.10
CA ARG A 632 -28.86 32.45 -4.15
C ARG A 632 -28.84 31.09 -3.43
N PHE A 633 -27.80 30.30 -3.64
CA PHE A 633 -27.58 29.04 -2.93
C PHE A 633 -27.48 29.27 -1.42
N ILE A 634 -26.63 30.20 -0.98
CA ILE A 634 -26.42 30.56 0.44
C ILE A 634 -27.72 31.04 1.10
N ASP A 635 -28.48 31.92 0.44
CA ASP A 635 -29.74 32.45 1.00
C ASP A 635 -30.82 31.38 1.11
N ASN A 636 -30.95 30.50 0.11
CA ASN A 636 -31.90 29.38 0.15
C ASN A 636 -31.52 28.36 1.23
N LEU A 637 -30.25 27.97 1.29
CA LEU A 637 -29.73 27.01 2.27
C LEU A 637 -29.91 27.52 3.71
N THR A 638 -29.51 28.77 3.98
CA THR A 638 -29.62 29.34 5.33
C THR A 638 -31.07 29.62 5.73
N SER A 639 -31.96 29.89 4.78
CA SER A 639 -33.41 29.99 5.02
C SER A 639 -34.00 28.65 5.50
N GLU A 640 -33.69 27.53 4.83
CA GLU A 640 -34.16 26.21 5.26
C GLU A 640 -33.52 25.76 6.59
N MET A 641 -32.23 26.05 6.81
CA MET A 641 -31.55 25.83 8.09
C MET A 641 -32.28 26.53 9.25
N GLN A 642 -32.59 27.83 9.10
CA GLN A 642 -33.32 28.58 10.12
C GLN A 642 -34.76 28.11 10.30
N ALA A 643 -35.43 27.66 9.23
CA ALA A 643 -36.83 27.22 9.26
C ALA A 643 -37.09 25.99 10.16
N ARG A 644 -36.07 25.16 10.44
CA ARG A 644 -36.14 24.03 11.39
C ARG A 644 -35.32 24.24 12.67
N GLY A 645 -34.69 25.40 12.87
CA GLY A 645 -33.79 25.62 14.00
C GLY A 645 -32.57 24.69 13.99
N ALA A 646 -32.01 24.43 12.80
CA ALA A 646 -30.74 23.70 12.69
C ALA A 646 -29.57 24.55 13.22
N HIS A 647 -28.49 23.87 13.61
CA HIS A 647 -27.30 24.45 14.24
C HIS A 647 -26.22 24.85 13.22
N GLY A 648 -26.47 24.63 11.93
CA GLY A 648 -25.50 24.81 10.87
C GLY A 648 -25.87 24.03 9.61
N VAL A 649 -24.91 23.94 8.70
CA VAL A 649 -25.04 23.30 7.40
C VAL A 649 -23.87 22.36 7.15
N ASP A 650 -24.07 21.40 6.26
CA ASP A 650 -23.04 20.55 5.68
C ASP A 650 -23.02 20.77 4.16
N ILE A 651 -21.86 20.59 3.52
CA ILE A 651 -21.65 20.90 2.09
C ILE A 651 -21.11 19.67 1.38
N ASP A 652 -21.94 19.04 0.54
CA ASP A 652 -21.58 17.84 -0.24
C ASP A 652 -21.59 18.10 -1.75
N PHE A 653 -20.41 18.38 -2.31
CA PHE A 653 -20.23 18.71 -3.72
C PHE A 653 -19.37 17.63 -4.38
N GLU A 654 -19.97 16.82 -5.27
CA GLU A 654 -19.30 15.68 -5.93
C GLU A 654 -19.33 15.74 -7.48
N ILE A 655 -18.22 15.81 -8.20
CA ILE A 655 -16.89 16.26 -7.81
C ILE A 655 -16.66 17.60 -8.54
N PRO A 656 -16.24 18.68 -7.86
CA PRO A 656 -15.89 19.94 -8.50
C PRO A 656 -14.75 19.76 -9.51
N LYS A 657 -14.63 20.68 -10.47
CA LYS A 657 -13.51 20.68 -11.42
C LYS A 657 -12.38 21.56 -10.90
N ALA A 658 -11.13 21.29 -11.30
CA ALA A 658 -9.97 22.16 -11.03
C ALA A 658 -10.25 23.65 -11.29
N SER A 659 -11.00 23.95 -12.37
CA SER A 659 -11.41 25.30 -12.75
C SER A 659 -12.27 26.04 -11.72
N SER A 660 -12.90 25.33 -10.78
CA SER A 660 -13.78 25.89 -9.74
C SER A 660 -13.06 26.14 -8.41
N LYS A 661 -11.74 25.87 -8.34
CA LYS A 661 -10.96 25.91 -7.08
C LYS A 661 -11.11 27.22 -6.30
N SER A 662 -10.92 28.37 -6.95
CA SER A 662 -11.06 29.69 -6.31
C SER A 662 -12.51 30.06 -5.98
N ASP A 663 -13.46 29.67 -6.83
CA ASP A 663 -14.88 29.95 -6.60
C ASP A 663 -15.46 29.10 -5.46
N PHE A 664 -14.89 27.92 -5.20
CA PHE A 664 -15.28 27.09 -4.07
C PHE A 664 -14.80 27.69 -2.74
N VAL A 665 -13.59 28.24 -2.70
CA VAL A 665 -13.11 29.06 -1.57
C VAL A 665 -14.04 30.26 -1.33
N ALA A 666 -14.44 30.96 -2.41
CA ALA A 666 -15.36 32.09 -2.31
C ALA A 666 -16.72 31.69 -1.72
N LEU A 667 -17.26 30.51 -2.07
CA LEU A 667 -18.49 29.99 -1.47
C LEU A 667 -18.37 29.85 0.06
N PHE A 668 -17.29 29.25 0.57
CA PHE A 668 -17.11 29.08 2.02
C PHE A 668 -16.90 30.42 2.75
N GLN A 669 -16.21 31.38 2.12
CA GLN A 669 -16.07 32.74 2.65
C GLN A 669 -17.42 33.47 2.76
N GLU A 670 -18.20 33.45 1.68
CA GLU A 670 -19.52 34.07 1.58
C GLU A 670 -20.52 33.39 2.56
N LEU A 671 -20.49 32.05 2.65
CA LEU A 671 -21.33 31.27 3.57
C LEU A 671 -20.99 31.56 5.04
N ARG A 672 -19.71 31.60 5.42
CA ARG A 672 -19.33 31.95 6.80
C ARG A 672 -19.70 33.39 7.13
N ALA A 673 -19.53 34.33 6.21
CA ALA A 673 -19.97 35.72 6.39
C ALA A 673 -21.49 35.81 6.59
N LYS A 674 -22.28 35.07 5.79
CA LYS A 674 -23.73 34.97 5.96
C LYS A 674 -24.09 34.40 7.33
N LEU A 675 -23.54 33.25 7.71
CA LEU A 675 -23.86 32.60 9.00
C LEU A 675 -23.52 33.50 10.19
N ASN A 676 -22.37 34.17 10.18
CA ASN A 676 -22.01 35.14 11.21
C ASN A 676 -23.02 36.31 11.28
N SER A 677 -23.59 36.75 10.15
CA SER A 677 -24.62 37.80 10.13
C SER A 677 -25.99 37.35 10.70
N LEU A 678 -26.24 36.04 10.74
CA LEU A 678 -27.43 35.44 11.37
C LEU A 678 -27.27 35.26 12.90
N GLY A 679 -26.08 35.55 13.44
CA GLY A 679 -25.77 35.41 14.86
C GLY A 679 -25.42 33.97 15.24
N ASN A 680 -26.03 33.49 16.33
CA ASN A 680 -25.75 32.19 16.90
C ASN A 680 -26.87 31.18 16.60
N ALA A 681 -26.50 29.91 16.57
CA ALA A 681 -27.39 28.75 16.54
C ALA A 681 -28.21 28.63 17.86
N PRO A 682 -29.25 27.77 17.90
CA PRO A 682 -30.12 27.63 19.08
C PRO A 682 -29.40 27.21 20.38
N ASP A 683 -28.23 26.58 20.28
CA ASP A 683 -27.36 26.24 21.42
C ASP A 683 -26.52 27.42 21.93
N GLY A 684 -26.72 28.62 21.39
CA GLY A 684 -26.01 29.84 21.76
C GLY A 684 -24.58 29.93 21.21
N LYS A 685 -24.12 28.98 20.40
CA LYS A 685 -22.81 28.98 19.74
C LYS A 685 -22.91 29.50 18.30
N PRO A 686 -21.81 29.88 17.62
CA PRO A 686 -21.85 30.19 16.19
C PRO A 686 -22.45 29.04 15.38
N TYR A 687 -23.15 29.35 14.29
CA TYR A 687 -23.60 28.34 13.33
C TYR A 687 -22.41 27.59 12.75
N ARG A 688 -22.56 26.28 12.56
CA ARG A 688 -21.48 25.41 12.09
C ARG A 688 -21.51 25.24 10.56
N ILE A 689 -20.35 25.02 9.97
CA ILE A 689 -20.20 24.56 8.58
C ILE A 689 -19.39 23.27 8.61
N HIS A 690 -20.01 22.17 8.19
CA HIS A 690 -19.32 20.92 7.90
C HIS A 690 -19.16 20.78 6.38
N MET A 691 -18.35 19.82 5.92
CA MET A 691 -18.36 19.40 4.52
C MET A 691 -18.03 17.92 4.36
N ALA A 692 -18.57 17.31 3.31
CA ALA A 692 -18.11 16.01 2.82
C ALA A 692 -16.87 16.18 1.94
N LEU A 693 -15.91 15.27 2.09
CA LEU A 693 -14.69 15.19 1.28
C LEU A 693 -14.64 13.87 0.55
N VAL A 694 -14.26 13.92 -0.72
CA VAL A 694 -13.97 12.72 -1.53
C VAL A 694 -12.78 11.95 -0.93
N PRO A 695 -12.63 10.62 -1.17
CA PRO A 695 -11.50 9.86 -0.64
C PRO A 695 -10.14 10.45 -1.05
N ILE A 696 -10.01 10.88 -2.31
CA ILE A 696 -8.83 11.51 -2.89
C ILE A 696 -9.29 12.65 -3.79
N ASP A 697 -8.72 13.84 -3.64
CA ASP A 697 -8.95 14.95 -4.57
C ASP A 697 -8.09 14.80 -5.84
N TRP A 698 -8.49 13.88 -6.71
CA TRP A 698 -7.99 13.77 -8.09
C TRP A 698 -8.36 14.98 -8.95
N SER A 699 -9.35 15.78 -8.55
CA SER A 699 -9.83 16.93 -9.31
C SER A 699 -8.94 18.18 -9.16
N GLY A 700 -8.15 18.25 -8.10
CA GLY A 700 -7.36 19.42 -7.70
C GLY A 700 -8.19 20.63 -7.26
N ALA A 701 -9.51 20.46 -7.05
CA ALA A 701 -10.43 21.57 -6.83
C ALA A 701 -10.55 22.02 -5.36
N PHE A 702 -10.06 21.23 -4.41
CA PHE A 702 -10.25 21.51 -2.98
C PHE A 702 -9.03 22.26 -2.42
N ASP A 703 -9.10 23.59 -2.36
CA ASP A 703 -8.09 24.42 -1.68
C ASP A 703 -8.30 24.42 -0.15
N MET A 704 -8.02 23.27 0.48
CA MET A 704 -8.34 23.10 1.89
C MET A 704 -7.56 24.04 2.81
N ALA A 705 -6.35 24.48 2.44
CA ALA A 705 -5.62 25.50 3.20
C ALA A 705 -6.42 26.82 3.30
N GLN A 706 -7.17 27.18 2.26
CA GLN A 706 -8.05 28.35 2.22
C GLN A 706 -9.46 28.08 2.77
N ILE A 707 -9.98 26.85 2.69
CA ILE A 707 -11.34 26.49 3.17
C ILE A 707 -11.37 26.24 4.69
N THR A 708 -10.33 25.60 5.24
CA THR A 708 -10.27 25.13 6.65
C THR A 708 -10.52 26.21 7.72
N PRO A 709 -10.16 27.50 7.53
CA PRO A 709 -10.54 28.57 8.47
C PRO A 709 -12.05 28.82 8.60
N TYR A 710 -12.85 28.46 7.59
CA TYR A 710 -14.27 28.76 7.53
C TYR A 710 -15.17 27.60 7.98
N ILE A 711 -14.64 26.37 8.03
CA ILE A 711 -15.37 25.17 8.45
C ILE A 711 -15.07 24.77 9.89
N ASP A 712 -16.00 24.06 10.51
CA ASP A 712 -15.86 23.45 11.83
C ASP A 712 -15.25 22.05 11.68
N TYR A 713 -15.79 21.22 10.78
CA TYR A 713 -15.30 19.87 10.49
C TYR A 713 -15.36 19.53 8.99
N ALA A 714 -14.53 18.59 8.54
CA ALA A 714 -14.59 18.00 7.21
C ALA A 714 -14.55 16.47 7.31
N MET A 715 -15.48 15.77 6.66
CA MET A 715 -15.66 14.33 6.77
C MET A 715 -15.19 13.64 5.49
N ILE A 716 -14.10 12.87 5.57
CA ILE A 716 -13.62 12.05 4.45
C ILE A 716 -14.60 10.91 4.25
N MET A 717 -15.17 10.77 3.05
CA MET A 717 -15.94 9.60 2.63
C MET A 717 -15.02 8.38 2.44
N SER A 718 -14.36 7.93 3.52
CA SER A 718 -13.36 6.84 3.52
C SER A 718 -14.00 5.45 3.44
N TYR A 719 -14.93 5.31 2.49
CA TYR A 719 -15.68 4.10 2.19
C TYR A 719 -15.93 3.97 0.68
N GLY A 720 -16.35 2.78 0.25
CA GLY A 720 -16.51 2.46 -1.18
C GLY A 720 -15.18 2.25 -1.92
N ILE A 721 -14.08 1.98 -1.18
CA ILE A 721 -12.72 1.82 -1.71
C ILE A 721 -12.68 0.68 -2.75
N HIS A 722 -13.04 -0.54 -2.35
CA HIS A 722 -13.52 -1.53 -3.31
C HIS A 722 -15.01 -1.27 -3.55
N GLY A 723 -15.31 -0.70 -4.72
CA GLY A 723 -16.66 -0.32 -5.14
C GLY A 723 -17.37 -1.41 -5.95
N LYS A 724 -18.62 -1.15 -6.34
CA LYS A 724 -19.48 -2.04 -7.13
C LYS A 724 -18.80 -2.71 -8.34
N ASN A 725 -17.90 -1.98 -9.00
CA ASN A 725 -17.27 -2.40 -10.26
C ASN A 725 -15.75 -2.66 -10.12
N SER A 726 -15.23 -2.81 -8.88
CA SER A 726 -13.83 -3.19 -8.68
C SER A 726 -13.57 -4.58 -9.26
N SER A 727 -12.51 -4.73 -10.06
CA SER A 727 -12.11 -6.00 -10.70
C SER A 727 -11.59 -7.07 -9.73
N ARG A 728 -11.26 -6.66 -8.50
CA ARG A 728 -10.91 -7.54 -7.38
C ARG A 728 -11.77 -7.23 -6.16
N ALA A 729 -12.30 -8.27 -5.56
CA ALA A 729 -13.02 -8.19 -4.30
C ALA A 729 -12.09 -7.71 -3.18
N GLY A 730 -12.63 -6.92 -2.25
CA GLY A 730 -11.86 -6.37 -1.14
C GLY A 730 -12.74 -5.54 -0.20
N PRO A 731 -12.17 -5.06 0.91
CA PRO A 731 -12.87 -4.25 1.89
C PRO A 731 -13.36 -2.92 1.32
N GLY A 732 -14.48 -2.43 1.84
CA GLY A 732 -15.02 -1.12 1.45
C GLY A 732 -14.29 0.06 2.12
N ASN A 733 -13.56 -0.18 3.21
CA ASN A 733 -13.11 0.83 4.18
C ASN A 733 -11.87 0.37 5.00
N GLN A 734 -10.87 -0.22 4.32
CA GLN A 734 -9.64 -0.69 4.98
C GLN A 734 -8.90 0.39 5.76
N LEU A 735 -8.38 0.03 6.92
CA LEU A 735 -7.58 0.91 7.77
C LEU A 735 -6.20 1.20 7.16
N TYR A 736 -5.49 0.14 6.80
CA TYR A 736 -4.18 0.17 6.14
C TYR A 736 -4.22 -0.52 4.78
N SER A 737 -3.25 -0.21 3.94
CA SER A 737 -3.08 -0.79 2.61
C SER A 737 -2.50 -2.23 2.73
N PRO A 738 -3.15 -3.26 2.16
CA PRO A 738 -2.69 -4.66 2.31
C PRO A 738 -1.30 -4.90 1.70
N LYS A 739 -0.57 -5.84 2.32
CA LYS A 739 0.80 -6.25 1.95
C LYS A 739 0.78 -7.57 1.15
N PRO A 740 1.88 -7.91 0.43
CA PRO A 740 1.95 -9.11 -0.42
C PRO A 740 1.40 -10.39 0.26
N PRO A 741 0.62 -11.23 -0.47
CA PRO A 741 0.64 -11.42 -1.92
C PRO A 741 -0.28 -10.48 -2.72
N TRP A 742 -0.99 -9.54 -2.08
CA TRP A 742 -1.79 -8.55 -2.78
C TRP A 742 -1.55 -7.15 -2.25
N TYR A 743 -1.61 -6.17 -3.14
CA TYR A 743 -1.43 -4.77 -2.80
C TYR A 743 -2.60 -3.95 -3.31
N TYR A 744 -3.09 -3.04 -2.47
CA TYR A 744 -4.04 -2.03 -2.86
C TYR A 744 -3.67 -0.70 -2.18
N PRO A 745 -3.34 0.36 -2.93
CA PRO A 745 -2.65 1.53 -2.36
C PRO A 745 -3.55 2.38 -1.43
N TYR A 746 -4.88 2.27 -1.56
CA TYR A 746 -5.83 3.16 -0.90
C TYR A 746 -6.39 2.58 0.39
N SER A 747 -6.43 3.42 1.43
CA SER A 747 -6.82 3.08 2.79
C SER A 747 -7.17 4.33 3.59
N TRP A 748 -7.76 4.16 4.78
CA TRP A 748 -8.03 5.27 5.70
C TRP A 748 -6.76 6.08 6.00
N GLU A 749 -5.66 5.40 6.32
CA GLU A 749 -4.37 6.04 6.54
C GLU A 749 -3.95 6.92 5.35
N TYR A 750 -4.06 6.38 4.13
CA TYR A 750 -3.71 7.11 2.92
C TYR A 750 -4.60 8.36 2.73
N PHE A 751 -5.92 8.24 2.90
CA PHE A 751 -6.83 9.37 2.73
C PHE A 751 -6.66 10.43 3.82
N ILE A 752 -6.46 10.02 5.07
CA ILE A 752 -6.20 10.93 6.19
C ILE A 752 -4.91 11.71 5.94
N ASN A 753 -3.82 11.03 5.54
CA ASN A 753 -2.57 11.70 5.17
C ASN A 753 -2.75 12.63 3.96
N HIS A 754 -3.50 12.23 2.94
CA HIS A 754 -3.80 13.06 1.77
C HIS A 754 -4.48 14.39 2.17
N TRP A 755 -5.49 14.33 3.05
CA TRP A 755 -6.24 15.52 3.46
C TRP A 755 -5.50 16.37 4.51
N LEU A 756 -4.78 15.77 5.45
CA LEU A 756 -3.91 16.51 6.38
C LEU A 756 -2.81 17.27 5.63
N ASN A 757 -2.22 16.69 4.59
CA ASN A 757 -1.26 17.39 3.72
C ASN A 757 -1.86 18.62 3.00
N LYS A 758 -3.19 18.68 2.80
CA LYS A 758 -3.89 19.85 2.24
C LYS A 758 -4.42 20.83 3.28
N MET A 759 -4.73 20.37 4.49
CA MET A 759 -5.29 21.18 5.59
C MET A 759 -4.23 21.74 6.55
N GLY A 760 -3.06 21.10 6.61
CA GLY A 760 -2.06 21.31 7.65
C GLY A 760 -2.39 20.51 8.93
N ASN A 761 -1.38 19.87 9.52
CA ASN A 761 -1.52 18.99 10.69
C ASN A 761 -2.14 19.70 11.92
N GLN A 762 -1.95 21.02 12.05
CA GLN A 762 -2.58 21.83 13.10
C GLN A 762 -4.13 21.82 13.06
N ASN A 763 -4.72 21.39 11.94
CA ASN A 763 -6.17 21.26 11.75
C ASN A 763 -6.66 19.80 11.88
N VAL A 764 -5.84 18.86 12.37
CA VAL A 764 -6.20 17.43 12.48
C VAL A 764 -7.51 17.19 13.25
N GLY A 765 -7.75 17.96 14.33
CA GLY A 765 -8.98 17.91 15.12
C GLY A 765 -10.25 18.40 14.40
N LYS A 766 -10.15 18.90 13.16
CA LYS A 766 -11.30 19.20 12.28
C LYS A 766 -11.61 18.09 11.27
N LEU A 767 -10.70 17.15 11.06
CA LEU A 767 -10.86 16.11 10.04
C LEU A 767 -11.54 14.88 10.67
N LEU A 768 -12.59 14.36 10.04
CA LEU A 768 -13.36 13.19 10.48
C LEU A 768 -13.18 12.05 9.47
N ALA A 769 -13.10 10.81 9.96
CA ALA A 769 -13.11 9.63 9.09
C ALA A 769 -14.54 9.08 8.88
N GLY A 770 -14.92 8.87 7.63
CA GLY A 770 -16.19 8.31 7.24
C GLY A 770 -16.22 6.79 7.32
N VAL A 771 -17.26 6.26 7.97
CA VAL A 771 -17.54 4.84 8.13
C VAL A 771 -18.77 4.49 7.31
N GLY A 772 -18.57 3.69 6.27
CA GLY A 772 -19.67 3.08 5.54
C GLY A 772 -20.27 1.93 6.35
N TYR A 773 -21.51 2.04 6.82
CA TYR A 773 -22.30 0.92 7.36
C TYR A 773 -22.86 0.03 6.23
N TYR A 774 -22.09 -0.09 5.18
CA TYR A 774 -22.34 -0.87 4.00
C TYR A 774 -21.01 -1.29 3.37
N SER A 775 -21.07 -2.34 2.57
CA SER A 775 -19.97 -2.85 1.77
C SER A 775 -20.54 -3.53 0.52
N TYR A 776 -19.72 -4.30 -0.18
CA TYR A 776 -20.12 -5.06 -1.35
C TYR A 776 -19.91 -6.56 -1.13
N GLU A 777 -20.89 -7.34 -1.58
CA GLU A 777 -20.78 -8.77 -1.81
C GLU A 777 -20.41 -8.98 -3.27
N PHE A 778 -19.18 -9.43 -3.52
CA PHE A 778 -18.64 -9.66 -4.86
C PHE A 778 -18.84 -11.12 -5.27
N TYR A 779 -19.37 -11.36 -6.47
CA TYR A 779 -19.23 -12.67 -7.12
C TYR A 779 -17.79 -12.85 -7.58
N VAL A 780 -17.20 -14.02 -7.34
CA VAL A 780 -15.76 -14.25 -7.55
C VAL A 780 -15.46 -15.62 -8.16
N ASN A 781 -14.30 -15.76 -8.81
CA ASN A 781 -13.85 -17.02 -9.39
C ASN A 781 -13.26 -18.01 -8.35
N SER A 782 -12.63 -17.49 -7.29
CA SER A 782 -11.90 -18.27 -6.29
C SER A 782 -12.31 -17.92 -4.86
N TRP A 783 -11.81 -18.70 -3.89
CA TRP A 783 -11.84 -18.36 -2.48
C TRP A 783 -10.55 -17.65 -2.02
N SER A 784 -9.81 -16.96 -2.89
CA SER A 784 -8.58 -16.25 -2.47
C SER A 784 -8.90 -14.86 -1.94
N VAL A 785 -8.17 -14.39 -0.93
CA VAL A 785 -8.10 -12.95 -0.60
C VAL A 785 -6.94 -12.35 -1.40
N PRO A 786 -7.18 -11.44 -2.37
CA PRO A 786 -8.43 -11.06 -3.00
C PRO A 786 -8.72 -11.98 -4.20
N ALA A 787 -9.97 -12.11 -4.59
CA ALA A 787 -10.35 -12.84 -5.81
C ALA A 787 -10.79 -11.89 -6.91
N THR A 788 -10.63 -12.33 -8.15
CA THR A 788 -11.13 -11.60 -9.33
C THR A 788 -12.65 -11.65 -9.32
N THR A 789 -13.29 -10.50 -9.51
CA THR A 789 -14.75 -10.39 -9.55
C THR A 789 -15.29 -10.87 -10.88
N THR A 790 -16.35 -11.68 -10.86
CA THR A 790 -17.01 -12.20 -12.07
C THR A 790 -18.24 -11.40 -12.49
N ALA A 791 -18.74 -10.51 -11.63
CA ALA A 791 -19.84 -9.59 -11.90
C ALA A 791 -19.77 -8.36 -10.99
N SER A 792 -20.57 -7.32 -11.27
CA SER A 792 -20.75 -6.19 -10.35
C SER A 792 -21.18 -6.66 -8.96
N GLY A 793 -20.51 -6.16 -7.91
CA GLY A 793 -20.85 -6.46 -6.53
C GLY A 793 -22.24 -5.96 -6.12
N ILE A 794 -22.85 -6.64 -5.16
CA ILE A 794 -24.14 -6.28 -4.57
C ILE A 794 -23.87 -5.45 -3.32
N THR A 795 -24.40 -4.21 -3.26
CA THR A 795 -24.33 -3.39 -2.05
C THR A 795 -25.07 -4.08 -0.90
N ARG A 796 -24.35 -4.42 0.18
CA ARG A 796 -24.90 -4.98 1.42
C ARG A 796 -24.71 -3.99 2.56
N THR A 797 -25.82 -3.57 3.16
CA THR A 797 -25.84 -2.76 4.39
C THR A 797 -25.72 -3.67 5.61
N PHE A 798 -25.22 -3.15 6.74
CA PHE A 798 -24.97 -3.97 7.94
C PHE A 798 -26.22 -4.68 8.48
N LYS A 799 -27.43 -4.14 8.25
CA LYS A 799 -28.74 -4.77 8.52
C LYS A 799 -28.98 -6.08 7.77
N TYR A 800 -28.25 -6.32 6.68
CA TYR A 800 -28.24 -7.56 5.92
C TYR A 800 -27.02 -8.41 6.30
N THR A 801 -25.84 -7.79 6.37
CA THR A 801 -24.58 -8.50 6.58
C THR A 801 -24.42 -9.10 7.98
N LEU A 802 -24.70 -8.33 9.04
CA LEU A 802 -24.48 -8.80 10.42
C LEU A 802 -25.36 -10.01 10.78
N PRO A 803 -26.69 -10.00 10.52
CA PRO A 803 -27.52 -11.18 10.77
C PRO A 803 -27.16 -12.39 9.89
N LEU A 804 -26.61 -12.14 8.69
CA LEU A 804 -26.17 -13.20 7.79
C LEU A 804 -24.94 -13.93 8.35
N VAL A 805 -23.94 -13.21 8.88
CA VAL A 805 -22.73 -13.85 9.43
C VAL A 805 -22.98 -14.53 10.78
N ASP A 806 -23.82 -13.94 11.65
CA ASP A 806 -24.21 -14.53 12.94
C ASP A 806 -24.77 -15.95 12.77
N ALA A 807 -25.63 -16.15 11.76
CA ALA A 807 -26.35 -17.39 11.52
C ALA A 807 -25.44 -18.60 11.21
N VAL A 808 -24.16 -18.35 10.88
CA VAL A 808 -23.20 -19.38 10.43
C VAL A 808 -22.13 -19.68 11.50
N THR A 809 -22.15 -18.98 12.63
CA THR A 809 -21.14 -19.06 13.71
C THR A 809 -21.01 -20.43 14.41
N THR A 810 -21.77 -21.44 14.01
CA THR A 810 -21.78 -22.78 14.63
C THR A 810 -21.02 -23.88 13.87
N ASN A 811 -20.42 -23.61 12.70
CA ASN A 811 -19.63 -24.61 11.93
C ASN A 811 -18.62 -23.97 10.94
N ILE A 812 -17.71 -23.11 11.41
CA ILE A 812 -16.70 -22.44 10.57
C ILE A 812 -15.30 -22.58 11.17
N GLY A 813 -14.31 -22.88 10.32
CA GLY A 813 -12.89 -22.71 10.64
C GLY A 813 -12.46 -21.26 10.47
N SER A 814 -11.75 -20.71 11.46
CA SER A 814 -11.17 -19.36 11.42
C SER A 814 -9.88 -19.34 10.60
N VAL A 815 -9.74 -18.41 9.66
CA VAL A 815 -8.49 -18.24 8.88
C VAL A 815 -8.04 -16.78 8.91
N ASP A 816 -6.75 -16.59 9.19
CA ASP A 816 -6.04 -15.32 9.08
C ASP A 816 -5.48 -15.19 7.65
N ALA A 817 -5.80 -14.10 6.95
CA ALA A 817 -5.34 -13.86 5.58
C ALA A 817 -3.93 -13.24 5.46
N SER A 818 -3.22 -13.08 6.56
CA SER A 818 -1.82 -12.64 6.60
C SER A 818 -0.80 -13.77 6.82
N ASP A 819 -1.22 -14.96 7.29
CA ASP A 819 -0.31 -16.12 7.41
C ASP A 819 -0.10 -16.80 6.05
N THR A 820 0.86 -16.28 5.29
CA THR A 820 1.33 -16.88 4.03
C THR A 820 2.23 -18.10 4.23
N THR A 821 2.62 -18.44 5.47
CA THR A 821 3.57 -19.54 5.73
C THR A 821 2.93 -20.92 5.72
N ASN A 822 1.61 -21.02 5.91
CA ASN A 822 0.92 -22.31 6.09
C ASN A 822 -0.17 -22.67 5.05
N TYR A 823 -0.68 -21.75 4.22
CA TYR A 823 -1.88 -22.03 3.40
C TYR A 823 -1.83 -21.59 1.92
N PRO A 824 -1.21 -22.39 1.02
CA PRO A 824 -1.35 -22.26 -0.43
C PRO A 824 -2.61 -22.99 -0.97
N GLN A 825 -3.74 -22.93 -0.24
CA GLN A 825 -5.01 -23.59 -0.58
C GLN A 825 -6.21 -22.73 -0.12
N PRO A 826 -7.40 -22.86 -0.74
CA PRO A 826 -8.51 -21.94 -0.52
C PRO A 826 -8.97 -21.89 0.96
N TYR A 827 -9.22 -20.67 1.44
CA TYR A 827 -9.59 -20.33 2.82
C TYR A 827 -10.78 -21.13 3.38
N CYS A 828 -11.72 -21.58 2.54
CA CYS A 828 -12.83 -22.45 2.93
C CYS A 828 -12.67 -23.92 2.47
N SER A 829 -11.47 -24.47 2.36
CA SER A 829 -11.29 -25.86 1.87
C SER A 829 -12.07 -26.87 2.74
N GLY A 830 -13.11 -27.48 2.15
CA GLY A 830 -14.04 -28.40 2.83
C GLY A 830 -15.35 -27.78 3.33
N TYR A 831 -15.52 -26.45 3.30
CA TYR A 831 -16.72 -25.75 3.76
C TYR A 831 -17.39 -24.97 2.61
N SER A 832 -18.72 -24.93 2.59
CA SER A 832 -19.49 -24.11 1.62
C SER A 832 -19.53 -22.62 1.98
N GLU A 833 -19.20 -22.29 3.23
CA GLU A 833 -19.20 -20.96 3.83
C GLU A 833 -18.06 -20.87 4.86
N CYS A 834 -17.33 -19.75 4.95
CA CYS A 834 -16.35 -19.50 6.02
C CYS A 834 -16.16 -18.00 6.31
N ILE A 835 -15.70 -17.67 7.52
CA ILE A 835 -15.37 -16.30 7.97
C ILE A 835 -13.87 -16.24 8.23
N GLY A 836 -13.24 -15.16 7.78
CA GLY A 836 -11.83 -14.87 8.06
C GLY A 836 -11.61 -13.40 8.37
N TYR A 837 -10.37 -13.06 8.72
CA TYR A 837 -9.93 -11.71 9.03
C TYR A 837 -8.66 -11.40 8.24
N GLU A 838 -8.56 -10.21 7.66
CA GLU A 838 -7.32 -9.74 7.05
C GLU A 838 -6.70 -8.67 7.97
N THR A 839 -5.55 -9.01 8.56
CA THR A 839 -4.94 -8.30 9.69
C THR A 839 -4.23 -7.02 9.32
N THR A 840 -4.01 -6.73 8.03
CA THR A 840 -3.49 -5.45 7.54
C THR A 840 -4.62 -4.45 7.41
N SER A 841 -5.65 -4.74 6.62
CA SER A 841 -6.80 -3.87 6.39
C SER A 841 -7.70 -3.68 7.62
N LYS A 842 -7.60 -4.56 8.63
CA LYS A 842 -8.49 -4.62 9.78
C LYS A 842 -9.94 -4.80 9.35
N ASN A 843 -10.19 -5.78 8.49
CA ASN A 843 -11.52 -6.11 8.01
C ASN A 843 -11.80 -7.62 8.09
N PRO A 844 -12.92 -8.04 8.68
CA PRO A 844 -13.46 -9.37 8.48
C PRO A 844 -14.05 -9.52 7.07
N PHE A 845 -13.98 -10.75 6.58
CA PHE A 845 -14.65 -11.18 5.35
C PHE A 845 -15.45 -12.46 5.58
N TYR A 846 -16.51 -12.60 4.79
CA TYR A 846 -17.38 -13.77 4.78
C TYR A 846 -17.47 -14.31 3.36
N PHE A 847 -17.08 -15.57 3.22
CA PHE A 847 -17.12 -16.34 1.99
C PHE A 847 -18.31 -17.28 2.04
N ARG A 848 -19.13 -17.31 0.98
CA ARG A 848 -20.24 -18.25 0.84
C ARG A 848 -20.56 -18.56 -0.60
N THR A 849 -21.37 -19.60 -0.81
CA THR A 849 -21.90 -19.95 -2.13
C THR A 849 -23.32 -19.42 -2.29
N LEU A 850 -23.50 -18.36 -3.08
CA LEU A 850 -24.81 -17.78 -3.39
C LEU A 850 -25.25 -18.21 -4.80
N ASN A 851 -26.38 -18.93 -4.89
CA ASN A 851 -26.92 -19.45 -6.16
C ASN A 851 -25.91 -20.28 -6.99
N GLY A 852 -25.06 -21.07 -6.32
CA GLY A 852 -24.01 -21.87 -6.97
C GLY A 852 -22.74 -21.09 -7.34
N GLN A 853 -22.70 -19.77 -7.15
CA GLN A 853 -21.52 -18.94 -7.38
C GLN A 853 -20.84 -18.59 -6.06
N LYS A 854 -19.50 -18.54 -6.05
CA LYS A 854 -18.72 -18.11 -4.88
C LYS A 854 -18.88 -16.60 -4.71
N THR A 855 -19.05 -16.13 -3.48
CA THR A 855 -19.11 -14.71 -3.15
C THR A 855 -18.20 -14.34 -1.99
N GLN A 856 -17.63 -13.13 -2.04
CA GLN A 856 -16.88 -12.51 -0.94
C GLN A 856 -17.62 -11.27 -0.46
N LEU A 857 -18.06 -11.29 0.80
CA LEU A 857 -18.68 -10.17 1.49
C LEU A 857 -17.73 -9.64 2.55
N TRP A 858 -17.27 -8.41 2.36
CA TRP A 858 -16.43 -7.71 3.33
C TRP A 858 -17.29 -6.88 4.27
N TYR A 859 -16.93 -6.76 5.55
CA TYR A 859 -17.74 -6.03 6.53
C TYR A 859 -16.90 -5.48 7.68
N ASP A 860 -17.55 -5.01 8.74
CA ASP A 860 -16.93 -4.72 10.03
C ASP A 860 -17.68 -5.40 11.17
N THR A 861 -16.95 -5.82 12.20
CA THR A 861 -17.46 -6.23 13.51
C THR A 861 -17.36 -5.08 14.50
N GLN A 862 -17.87 -5.26 15.73
CA GLN A 862 -17.55 -4.34 16.82
C GLN A 862 -16.03 -4.16 16.97
N SER A 863 -15.25 -5.25 16.99
CA SER A 863 -13.80 -5.20 17.18
C SER A 863 -13.05 -4.47 16.06
N SER A 864 -13.41 -4.67 14.79
CA SER A 864 -12.73 -3.96 13.69
C SER A 864 -13.09 -2.48 13.64
N LEU A 865 -14.32 -2.12 14.05
CA LEU A 865 -14.67 -0.71 14.30
C LEU A 865 -13.89 -0.13 15.49
N GLU A 866 -13.72 -0.88 16.59
CA GLU A 866 -12.94 -0.45 17.75
C GLU A 866 -11.46 -0.23 17.42
N GLU A 867 -10.84 -1.11 16.61
CA GLU A 867 -9.48 -0.92 16.08
C GLU A 867 -9.39 0.37 15.22
N LYS A 868 -10.33 0.55 14.29
CA LYS A 868 -10.41 1.73 13.42
C LYS A 868 -10.61 3.02 14.23
N TYR A 869 -11.52 3.03 15.20
CA TYR A 869 -11.79 4.17 16.07
C TYR A 869 -10.63 4.45 17.05
N SER A 870 -9.90 3.42 17.48
CA SER A 870 -8.66 3.59 18.24
C SER A 870 -7.60 4.30 17.40
N TYR A 871 -7.46 3.98 16.11
CA TYR A 871 -6.60 4.73 15.19
C TYR A 871 -7.07 6.19 15.04
N ILE A 872 -8.37 6.46 14.90
CA ILE A 872 -8.92 7.82 14.83
C ILE A 872 -8.50 8.66 16.05
N LYS A 873 -8.64 8.08 17.25
CA LYS A 873 -8.23 8.74 18.50
C LYS A 873 -6.72 8.90 18.61
N GLY A 874 -5.94 7.85 18.35
CA GLY A 874 -4.47 7.91 18.40
C GLY A 874 -3.86 8.87 17.37
N ARG A 875 -4.61 9.19 16.31
CA ARG A 875 -4.26 10.19 15.28
C ARG A 875 -4.90 11.56 15.52
N ASN A 876 -5.63 11.72 16.62
CA ASN A 876 -6.19 12.99 17.11
C ASN A 876 -7.11 13.71 16.10
N LEU A 877 -7.79 12.90 15.29
CA LEU A 877 -8.83 13.35 14.36
C LEU A 877 -10.03 13.86 15.15
N GLY A 878 -10.83 14.74 14.53
CA GLY A 878 -12.01 15.30 15.17
C GLY A 878 -13.07 14.27 15.55
N GLY A 879 -12.99 13.04 15.02
CA GLY A 879 -13.92 11.94 15.26
C GLY A 879 -14.32 11.21 13.97
N ILE A 880 -15.57 10.78 13.88
CA ILE A 880 -16.10 9.96 12.78
C ILE A 880 -17.41 10.50 12.18
N GLY A 881 -17.61 10.20 10.90
CA GLY A 881 -18.90 10.32 10.20
C GLY A 881 -19.49 8.96 9.84
N ILE A 882 -20.79 8.76 9.99
CA ILE A 882 -21.47 7.50 9.68
C ILE A 882 -22.31 7.64 8.41
N TRP A 883 -22.02 6.84 7.39
CA TRP A 883 -22.84 6.68 6.19
C TRP A 883 -23.46 5.26 6.13
N ALA A 884 -24.73 5.07 6.43
CA ALA A 884 -25.71 6.03 6.89
C ALA A 884 -26.45 5.48 8.12
N LEU A 885 -27.06 6.36 8.90
CA LEU A 885 -27.93 5.98 10.00
C LEU A 885 -29.05 5.05 9.50
N ASN A 886 -29.40 4.05 10.33
CA ASN A 886 -30.32 2.95 10.01
C ASN A 886 -29.79 1.89 9.00
N TYR A 887 -28.56 1.99 8.49
CA TYR A 887 -27.98 0.90 7.68
C TYR A 887 -27.60 -0.34 8.49
N ASP A 888 -27.46 -0.20 9.80
CA ASP A 888 -27.28 -1.27 10.79
C ASP A 888 -28.61 -1.81 11.35
N LYS A 889 -29.70 -1.01 11.31
CA LYS A 889 -31.03 -1.34 11.82
C LYS A 889 -31.01 -1.69 13.33
N GLY A 890 -30.28 -0.90 14.12
CA GLY A 890 -30.25 -1.01 15.59
C GLY A 890 -29.46 -2.20 16.14
N ARG A 891 -28.65 -2.84 15.29
CA ARG A 891 -27.62 -3.81 15.70
C ARG A 891 -26.69 -3.18 16.72
N GLN A 892 -26.42 -3.85 17.84
CA GLN A 892 -25.73 -3.23 18.98
C GLN A 892 -24.23 -3.08 18.73
N GLU A 893 -23.64 -3.90 17.88
CA GLU A 893 -22.19 -4.01 17.66
C GLU A 893 -21.57 -2.69 17.17
N THR A 894 -22.25 -1.99 16.26
CA THR A 894 -21.87 -0.67 15.75
C THR A 894 -21.87 0.39 16.85
N TRP A 895 -22.94 0.41 17.65
CA TRP A 895 -23.14 1.37 18.73
C TRP A 895 -22.27 1.07 19.97
N LEU A 896 -21.95 -0.19 20.24
CA LEU A 896 -21.03 -0.59 21.30
C LEU A 896 -19.60 -0.18 20.97
N ALA A 897 -19.17 -0.33 19.71
CA ALA A 897 -17.88 0.21 19.25
C ALA A 897 -17.82 1.74 19.39
N ILE A 898 -18.91 2.45 19.09
CA ILE A 898 -18.99 3.90 19.31
C ILE A 898 -18.94 4.23 20.81
N ALA A 899 -19.67 3.48 21.65
CA ALA A 899 -19.68 3.68 23.10
C ALA A 899 -18.28 3.50 23.70
N SER A 900 -17.67 2.32 23.52
CA SER A 900 -16.37 1.98 24.10
C SER A 900 -15.25 2.94 23.69
N GLN A 901 -15.39 3.59 22.51
CA GLN A 901 -14.36 4.44 21.96
C GLN A 901 -14.60 5.93 22.21
N PHE A 902 -15.84 6.42 22.14
CA PHE A 902 -16.15 7.86 22.20
C PHE A 902 -17.08 8.27 23.36
N PHE A 903 -17.74 7.32 24.03
CA PHE A 903 -18.61 7.54 25.19
C PHE A 903 -18.39 6.46 26.29
N PRO A 904 -17.15 6.27 26.77
CA PRO A 904 -16.78 5.20 27.71
C PRO A 904 -17.32 5.40 29.13
#